data_AF-A0A661XR95-F1
#
_entry.id   AF-A0A661XR95-F1
#
_cell.length_a   1.000
_cell.length_b   1.000
_cell.length_c   1.000
_cell.angle_alpha   90.00
_cell.angle_beta   90.00
_cell.angle_gamma   90.00
#
_symmetry.space_group_name_H-M   'P 1'
#
loop_
_entity.id
_entity.type
_entity.pdbx_description
1 polymer ?
#
loop_
_entity_poly.entity_id
_entity_poly.type
_entity_poly.pdbx_seq_one_letter_code
_entity_poly.pdbx_strand_id
1 'polypeptide(L)'
;MKNLSFILLFVWAMLPTQMIIGQFANGDFESSSSCSPTDCNESDISCIEGWWGYIPNSPSDPDAWYSYACQSNISCGDLRGIRIQGREAGEFLAATRNPYFLDDPVSTVVLQFDLLPIQSDGPDQWRVSVWGSDVATDANLTNLHFLGSQDYNGAALVCVPMEVLLEEGVNANDKLATTFDYLVFGLDFIPPVPPLPPGNELRSLSGVIDNLEGCLAFSLDIVESGCDDTVCVQLSYDSQCLSVGCPDEIGFGCLVALTLLDGQLNVLSTASWNVILSNFNYELCFDSSNPNIAQIAVQLIYTLDGQTIDETYLLPYTYGGCGQYVVSSNESWSLDEHPDFSNYQEIRVQSGNSLTIESDMTVEFCEGGKLVIEQGAELELHGTLTSVICDSICWQGVIVDGDGTSSQDYINGYTQGYFQGKPGSVIENAIVGIDLRGENGTGGIVKCEETNFRNNQIGVKFSPFTNTAYFGGQPKAYNASFRNCDFKTDMSYQECAPFVAFAWMWGVDGIPFTGCHFTREHNVVNADEVTDFGYGILSIRSGFNLVSSPERDSYVNGLGYGVRVAQYSAIKPYYVRKAIFEDCYVGLAGSFSSFGTVVENTFLMGTAPDNFQTKQSGIILTGNQTGFEVQENTFISNKTNATATFGIISDDLGDMNNVIRKNYFMGDLFAGNQAIRRNGVQNFELSRGLSYECNENYLTEASNQYGFDFFIGEYPSTTIRKSQNAFSDQGKFISTGNLFSRNNPSKGDFNATFELNFDLIDYFYFDDQPIPDLQKPKQYSGIDKRIVGTRNFCLSTYCMPPCLITVDLPLRKADFASHRTLLNTAIANNDKVASIYHKSETDGIAGLIAQYYLYDTLSYSNDSLKQWYRNMEAITGQLLVSGQLLAEGDFSQAMSTINSISTSYAMSQRQIDGLNDLKTLYSVLNASKADSLTTGQRATVLAIAIDDGSLASPPAKAVLMLNGYHFDPVYYLDVKQSRIVEPSQQDPLSNENRLHVAVYPNPATEELYISMEQEMIGDQQYVFELIDMQGKLVVQEPLNNARLNVDLKSKSLVSGIYVYRIMDDEKVLDSGRVVIK
;
A
#
# COMPACT_ATOMS: atom_id res chain seq x y z
N MET A 1 11.92 -65.53 -9.99
CA MET A 1 11.89 -66.78 -9.18
C MET A 1 12.07 -66.39 -7.72
N LYS A 2 11.23 -66.91 -6.81
CA LYS A 2 11.34 -66.87 -5.32
C LYS A 2 11.54 -65.48 -4.68
N ASN A 3 10.59 -64.87 -3.98
CA ASN A 3 9.82 -65.24 -2.77
C ASN A 3 10.52 -64.88 -1.44
N LEU A 4 9.90 -63.94 -0.70
CA LEU A 4 9.50 -63.97 0.74
C LEU A 4 10.60 -64.22 1.82
N SER A 5 10.53 -63.66 3.04
CA SER A 5 9.40 -63.09 3.80
C SER A 5 9.84 -62.13 4.94
N PHE A 6 8.91 -61.31 5.46
CA PHE A 6 8.73 -60.78 6.85
C PHE A 6 9.95 -60.76 7.82
N ILE A 7 10.26 -59.69 8.58
CA ILE A 7 9.46 -59.00 9.63
C ILE A 7 10.31 -57.79 10.13
N LEU A 8 9.92 -56.73 10.88
CA LEU A 8 8.68 -56.15 11.47
C LEU A 8 9.02 -54.72 11.97
N LEU A 9 8.20 -53.67 11.78
CA LEU A 9 7.97 -52.60 12.79
C LEU A 9 6.85 -51.60 12.42
N PHE A 10 6.12 -51.20 13.46
CA PHE A 10 5.01 -50.25 13.64
C PHE A 10 4.73 -49.16 12.58
N VAL A 11 3.43 -48.99 12.30
CA VAL A 11 2.80 -47.72 11.91
C VAL A 11 1.97 -47.22 13.10
N TRP A 12 2.07 -45.93 13.42
CA TRP A 12 1.06 -45.22 14.20
C TRP A 12 0.44 -44.15 13.31
N ALA A 13 -0.89 -44.11 13.25
CA ALA A 13 -1.63 -43.01 12.64
C ALA A 13 -2.17 -42.15 13.78
N MET A 14 -1.76 -40.89 13.84
CA MET A 14 -2.44 -39.91 14.68
C MET A 14 -3.76 -39.53 13.99
N LEU A 15 -4.85 -39.63 14.74
CA LEU A 15 -6.14 -39.08 14.36
C LEU A 15 -6.10 -37.56 14.58
N PRO A 16 -6.80 -36.75 13.76
CA PRO A 16 -7.13 -35.40 14.18
C PRO A 16 -8.05 -35.47 15.40
N THR A 17 -7.76 -34.70 16.44
CA THR A 17 -8.70 -34.44 17.52
C THR A 17 -9.92 -33.72 16.96
N GLN A 18 -11.08 -34.38 16.94
CA GLN A 18 -12.32 -33.73 16.55
C GLN A 18 -12.76 -32.80 17.68
N MET A 19 -12.63 -31.49 17.46
CA MET A 19 -13.25 -30.48 18.31
C MET A 19 -14.78 -30.59 18.17
N ILE A 20 -15.44 -31.12 19.20
CA ILE A 20 -16.91 -31.27 19.21
C ILE A 20 -17.52 -29.94 19.67
N ILE A 21 -17.91 -29.10 18.71
CA ILE A 21 -18.69 -27.89 18.97
C ILE A 21 -20.13 -28.31 19.30
N GLY A 22 -20.38 -28.60 20.57
CA GLY A 22 -21.68 -29.04 21.08
C GLY A 22 -22.56 -27.87 21.51
N GLN A 23 -23.29 -27.25 20.58
CA GLN A 23 -24.38 -26.32 20.95
C GLN A 23 -25.50 -27.09 21.67
N PHE A 24 -25.59 -26.93 23.00
CA PHE A 24 -26.58 -27.60 23.82
C PHE A 24 -27.76 -26.68 24.16
N ALA A 25 -28.77 -26.67 23.28
CA ALA A 25 -30.10 -26.18 23.65
C ALA A 25 -30.74 -27.19 24.62
N ASN A 26 -30.65 -26.92 25.93
CA ASN A 26 -31.15 -27.84 26.95
C ASN A 26 -32.68 -27.98 26.87
N GLY A 27 -33.15 -29.20 26.60
CA GLY A 27 -34.54 -29.49 26.20
C GLY A 27 -35.50 -29.90 27.32
N ASP A 28 -35.03 -30.10 28.56
CA ASP A 28 -35.84 -30.64 29.66
C ASP A 28 -36.51 -29.55 30.55
N PHE A 29 -36.80 -28.38 29.98
CA PHE A 29 -37.61 -27.33 30.59
C PHE A 29 -38.77 -26.89 29.66
N GLU A 30 -39.76 -27.77 29.49
CA GLU A 30 -41.09 -27.38 28.98
C GLU A 30 -42.19 -27.60 30.02
N SER A 31 -42.98 -26.54 30.24
CA SER A 31 -44.29 -26.53 30.91
C SER A 31 -44.28 -26.90 32.42
N SER A 32 -44.52 -25.95 33.34
CA SER A 32 -45.73 -25.13 33.32
C SER A 32 -45.84 -24.15 34.51
N SER A 33 -45.90 -22.84 34.23
CA SER A 33 -46.92 -21.95 34.81
C SER A 33 -46.98 -20.59 34.10
N SER A 34 -48.19 -20.10 33.82
CA SER A 34 -48.40 -18.77 33.25
C SER A 34 -48.54 -17.72 34.36
N CYS A 35 -47.46 -17.05 34.73
CA CYS A 35 -47.50 -15.92 35.67
C CYS A 35 -47.86 -14.60 34.95
N SER A 36 -48.80 -13.85 35.52
CA SER A 36 -49.10 -12.48 35.09
C SER A 36 -48.00 -11.54 35.59
N PRO A 37 -47.57 -10.50 34.84
CA PRO A 37 -46.56 -9.52 35.28
C PRO A 37 -46.96 -8.64 36.51
N THR A 38 -48.05 -8.99 37.20
CA THR A 38 -48.63 -8.24 38.32
C THR A 38 -48.36 -8.88 39.69
N ASP A 39 -47.94 -10.14 39.72
CA ASP A 39 -47.98 -10.97 40.93
C ASP A 39 -46.57 -11.35 41.44
N CYS A 40 -45.52 -10.76 40.86
CA CYS A 40 -44.13 -10.91 41.33
C CYS A 40 -43.76 -9.77 42.29
N ASN A 41 -43.82 -10.03 43.60
CA ASN A 41 -43.24 -9.16 44.64
C ASN A 41 -41.77 -9.56 44.95
N GLU A 42 -40.99 -8.60 45.44
CA GLU A 42 -39.51 -8.59 45.51
C GLU A 42 -38.84 -9.68 46.39
N SER A 43 -39.60 -10.68 46.85
CA SER A 43 -39.16 -11.79 47.71
C SER A 43 -39.07 -13.15 47.02
N ASP A 44 -39.74 -13.34 45.88
CA ASP A 44 -39.95 -14.66 45.27
C ASP A 44 -39.08 -14.86 44.00
N ILE A 45 -37.80 -15.19 44.23
CA ILE A 45 -36.79 -15.45 43.18
C ILE A 45 -37.10 -16.69 42.32
N SER A 46 -38.02 -17.55 42.73
CA SER A 46 -38.36 -18.83 42.07
C SER A 46 -39.19 -18.74 40.79
N CYS A 47 -39.43 -17.54 40.24
CA CYS A 47 -40.40 -17.30 39.15
C CYS A 47 -39.79 -16.95 37.77
N ILE A 48 -38.51 -17.27 37.52
CA ILE A 48 -37.85 -17.04 36.22
C ILE A 48 -37.36 -18.38 35.64
N GLU A 49 -38.12 -18.97 34.71
CA GLU A 49 -37.66 -20.15 33.96
C GLU A 49 -36.51 -19.78 33.00
N GLY A 50 -35.47 -20.62 32.94
CA GLY A 50 -34.39 -20.54 31.95
C GLY A 50 -33.10 -19.81 32.38
N TRP A 51 -33.10 -19.05 33.47
CA TRP A 51 -31.89 -18.45 34.03
C TRP A 51 -31.24 -19.35 35.08
N TRP A 52 -29.91 -19.31 35.18
CA TRP A 52 -29.17 -20.21 36.07
C TRP A 52 -29.29 -19.70 37.52
N GLY A 53 -29.22 -20.60 38.51
CA GLY A 53 -29.66 -20.33 39.87
C GLY A 53 -28.81 -19.31 40.65
N TYR A 54 -29.17 -18.03 40.55
CA TYR A 54 -28.55 -16.91 41.26
C TYR A 54 -28.73 -17.02 42.77
N ILE A 55 -27.63 -16.79 43.51
CA ILE A 55 -27.58 -16.66 44.97
C ILE A 55 -26.89 -15.32 45.27
N PRO A 56 -27.58 -14.33 45.87
CA PRO A 56 -26.98 -13.03 46.16
C PRO A 56 -25.91 -13.10 47.25
N ASN A 57 -24.89 -12.25 47.12
CA ASN A 57 -23.86 -12.04 48.14
C ASN A 57 -24.42 -11.31 49.38
N SER A 58 -23.59 -11.28 50.43
CA SER A 58 -23.84 -10.79 51.80
C SER A 58 -24.86 -9.63 51.96
N PRO A 59 -25.78 -9.69 52.95
CA PRO A 59 -26.76 -8.63 53.24
C PRO A 59 -26.15 -7.42 53.98
N SER A 60 -24.92 -7.02 53.64
CA SER A 60 -24.12 -6.01 54.33
C SER A 60 -23.87 -4.72 53.54
N ASP A 61 -24.14 -4.70 52.23
CA ASP A 61 -24.10 -3.50 51.40
C ASP A 61 -25.52 -3.11 50.94
N PRO A 62 -26.07 -1.95 51.38
CA PRO A 62 -27.38 -1.47 50.95
C PRO A 62 -27.38 -0.71 49.61
N ASP A 63 -26.23 -0.42 49.00
CA ASP A 63 -26.12 0.34 47.74
C ASP A 63 -25.83 -0.55 46.49
N ALA A 64 -25.82 -1.87 46.65
CA ALA A 64 -25.82 -2.86 45.56
C ALA A 64 -27.24 -3.08 44.95
N TRP A 65 -27.75 -2.10 44.19
CA TRP A 65 -29.11 -2.13 43.63
C TRP A 65 -29.27 -3.01 42.36
N TYR A 66 -29.48 -4.32 42.54
CA TYR A 66 -29.80 -5.26 41.45
C TYR A 66 -31.21 -5.05 40.86
N SER A 67 -31.34 -4.15 39.87
CA SER A 67 -32.63 -3.81 39.25
C SER A 67 -32.94 -4.56 37.94
N TYR A 68 -34.06 -5.28 37.91
CA TYR A 68 -34.66 -5.79 36.67
C TYR A 68 -35.42 -4.66 35.94
N ALA A 69 -34.82 -4.15 34.85
CA ALA A 69 -35.37 -3.06 34.06
C ALA A 69 -36.21 -3.55 32.87
N CYS A 70 -37.47 -3.91 33.10
CA CYS A 70 -38.40 -4.30 32.03
C CYS A 70 -38.96 -3.10 31.21
N GLN A 71 -38.28 -1.94 31.18
CA GLN A 71 -38.68 -0.78 30.37
C GLN A 71 -37.48 -0.02 29.76
N SER A 72 -37.67 0.38 28.50
CA SER A 72 -36.85 1.26 27.66
C SER A 72 -35.45 0.78 27.18
N ASN A 73 -35.45 0.35 25.91
CA ASN A 73 -34.43 0.63 24.88
C ASN A 73 -33.08 -0.13 24.84
N ILE A 74 -32.74 -1.01 25.78
CA ILE A 74 -31.66 -2.00 25.57
C ILE A 74 -32.17 -3.39 25.96
N SER A 75 -32.14 -4.33 25.02
CA SER A 75 -32.61 -5.72 25.19
C SER A 75 -31.80 -6.69 24.33
N CYS A 76 -31.16 -7.69 24.93
CA CYS A 76 -30.36 -8.71 24.24
C CYS A 76 -31.21 -9.79 23.53
N GLY A 77 -32.32 -9.38 22.90
CA GLY A 77 -33.29 -10.30 22.29
C GLY A 77 -33.89 -11.30 23.30
N ASP A 78 -34.21 -12.49 22.83
CA ASP A 78 -34.68 -13.64 23.63
C ASP A 78 -33.52 -14.46 24.23
N LEU A 79 -32.28 -13.92 24.24
CA LEU A 79 -31.06 -14.65 24.61
C LEU A 79 -30.70 -14.50 26.09
N ARG A 80 -29.96 -15.48 26.61
CA ARG A 80 -29.60 -15.63 28.03
C ARG A 80 -28.21 -15.04 28.27
N GLY A 81 -28.14 -13.76 28.61
CA GLY A 81 -26.89 -13.07 28.96
C GLY A 81 -26.62 -12.99 30.47
N ILE A 82 -25.46 -12.45 30.85
CA ILE A 82 -25.11 -12.12 32.23
C ILE A 82 -24.94 -10.60 32.35
N ARG A 83 -25.68 -9.96 33.26
CA ARG A 83 -25.55 -8.52 33.55
C ARG A 83 -24.75 -8.32 34.85
N ILE A 84 -23.53 -7.85 34.69
CA ILE A 84 -22.67 -7.38 35.78
C ILE A 84 -22.70 -5.86 35.76
N GLN A 85 -22.81 -5.21 36.92
CA GLN A 85 -22.78 -3.74 37.03
C GLN A 85 -22.01 -3.35 38.28
N GLY A 86 -21.05 -2.44 38.13
CA GLY A 86 -20.03 -2.15 39.13
C GLY A 86 -19.45 -0.74 39.02
N ARG A 87 -18.64 -0.35 40.00
CA ARG A 87 -17.97 0.97 40.04
C ARG A 87 -16.45 0.92 40.12
N GLU A 88 -15.88 -0.07 40.80
CA GLU A 88 -14.45 -0.14 41.14
C GLU A 88 -13.86 -1.50 40.75
N ALA A 89 -12.55 -1.59 40.59
CA ALA A 89 -11.91 -2.79 40.04
C ALA A 89 -11.78 -3.93 41.07
N GLY A 90 -12.20 -5.14 40.68
CA GLY A 90 -11.95 -6.39 41.44
C GLY A 90 -13.10 -6.92 42.30
N GLU A 91 -14.25 -6.24 42.41
CA GLU A 91 -15.32 -6.61 43.36
C GLU A 91 -16.53 -7.39 42.77
N PHE A 92 -16.46 -7.92 41.54
CA PHE A 92 -17.61 -8.57 40.89
C PHE A 92 -17.41 -10.07 40.67
N LEU A 93 -18.13 -10.86 41.48
CA LEU A 93 -18.20 -12.31 41.38
C LEU A 93 -19.65 -12.75 41.24
N ALA A 94 -20.09 -13.07 40.03
CA ALA A 94 -21.40 -13.66 39.78
C ALA A 94 -21.29 -15.19 39.77
N ALA A 95 -21.88 -15.85 40.77
CA ALA A 95 -21.81 -17.30 40.91
C ALA A 95 -23.10 -18.01 40.43
N THR A 96 -22.91 -19.20 39.88
CA THR A 96 -23.98 -20.11 39.45
C THR A 96 -23.58 -21.56 39.70
N ARG A 97 -24.55 -22.47 39.84
CA ARG A 97 -24.25 -23.92 39.78
C ARG A 97 -23.57 -24.28 38.46
N ASN A 98 -22.61 -25.19 38.53
CA ASN A 98 -21.92 -25.75 37.37
C ASN A 98 -22.83 -26.76 36.65
N PRO A 99 -23.19 -26.54 35.36
CA PRO A 99 -24.04 -27.48 34.62
C PRO A 99 -23.29 -28.77 34.23
N TYR A 100 -21.95 -28.74 34.17
CA TYR A 100 -21.12 -29.86 33.73
C TYR A 100 -20.80 -30.87 34.84
N PHE A 101 -21.29 -30.65 36.07
CA PHE A 101 -20.99 -31.45 37.26
C PHE A 101 -21.52 -32.90 37.24
N LEU A 102 -22.24 -33.33 36.18
CA LEU A 102 -22.94 -34.62 36.13
C LEU A 102 -22.72 -35.45 34.86
N ASP A 103 -21.98 -34.95 33.86
CA ASP A 103 -21.81 -35.61 32.55
C ASP A 103 -20.43 -36.28 32.37
N ASP A 104 -20.35 -37.22 31.41
CA ASP A 104 -19.12 -37.96 31.07
C ASP A 104 -18.00 -37.00 30.58
N PRO A 105 -16.72 -37.27 30.90
CA PRO A 105 -15.67 -36.25 30.87
C PRO A 105 -15.24 -35.86 29.44
N VAL A 106 -15.71 -34.69 29.00
CA VAL A 106 -15.27 -34.00 27.79
C VAL A 106 -13.86 -33.43 27.99
N SER A 107 -13.01 -33.44 26.94
CA SER A 107 -11.62 -32.96 27.00
C SER A 107 -11.45 -31.44 26.94
N THR A 108 -12.54 -30.70 26.71
CA THR A 108 -12.54 -29.24 26.53
C THR A 108 -13.97 -28.75 26.60
N VAL A 109 -14.20 -27.59 27.22
CA VAL A 109 -15.54 -26.98 27.34
C VAL A 109 -15.45 -25.51 26.93
N VAL A 110 -16.41 -25.03 26.14
CA VAL A 110 -16.53 -23.60 25.78
C VAL A 110 -17.83 -23.07 26.39
N LEU A 111 -17.74 -22.00 27.16
CA LEU A 111 -18.88 -21.23 27.64
C LEU A 111 -19.21 -20.14 26.61
N GLN A 112 -20.42 -20.19 26.04
CA GLN A 112 -20.96 -19.14 25.16
C GLN A 112 -22.04 -18.36 25.94
N PHE A 113 -21.91 -17.03 26.06
CA PHE A 113 -22.90 -16.17 26.71
C PHE A 113 -22.83 -14.72 26.22
N ASP A 114 -23.94 -13.99 26.26
CA ASP A 114 -23.95 -12.55 25.94
C ASP A 114 -23.59 -11.72 27.19
N LEU A 115 -22.58 -10.84 27.05
CA LEU A 115 -22.19 -9.85 28.05
C LEU A 115 -22.75 -8.48 27.66
N LEU A 116 -23.34 -7.73 28.61
CA LEU A 116 -23.66 -6.31 28.42
C LEU A 116 -22.90 -5.46 29.45
N PRO A 117 -21.74 -4.89 29.09
CA PRO A 117 -21.01 -4.00 29.98
C PRO A 117 -21.77 -2.67 30.15
N ILE A 118 -21.90 -2.21 31.39
CA ILE A 118 -22.56 -0.93 31.71
C ILE A 118 -21.70 -0.15 32.71
N GLN A 119 -20.85 0.74 32.19
CA GLN A 119 -20.13 1.75 32.98
C GLN A 119 -20.31 3.13 32.31
N SER A 120 -20.24 4.21 33.09
CA SER A 120 -20.47 5.58 32.59
C SER A 120 -19.18 6.29 32.15
N ASP A 121 -18.07 6.02 32.84
CA ASP A 121 -16.75 6.62 32.62
C ASP A 121 -15.69 5.59 33.03
N GLY A 122 -14.99 4.96 32.09
CA GLY A 122 -14.03 3.87 32.34
C GLY A 122 -13.33 3.39 31.06
N PRO A 123 -12.28 2.54 31.18
CA PRO A 123 -11.40 2.20 30.06
C PRO A 123 -12.02 1.20 29.06
N ASP A 124 -11.46 1.19 27.84
CA ASP A 124 -11.96 0.39 26.71
C ASP A 124 -11.69 -1.12 26.80
N GLN A 125 -10.95 -1.62 27.80
CA GLN A 125 -10.42 -2.99 27.81
C GLN A 125 -10.75 -3.79 29.09
N TRP A 126 -11.28 -4.99 28.88
CA TRP A 126 -11.92 -5.82 29.90
C TRP A 126 -11.53 -7.30 29.74
N ARG A 127 -11.43 -8.03 30.85
CA ARG A 127 -11.27 -9.49 30.89
C ARG A 127 -12.45 -10.11 31.62
N VAL A 128 -13.08 -11.13 31.04
CA VAL A 128 -14.01 -11.99 31.75
C VAL A 128 -13.27 -13.24 32.19
N SER A 129 -13.17 -13.46 33.49
CA SER A 129 -12.47 -14.60 34.09
C SER A 129 -13.47 -15.59 34.67
N VAL A 130 -13.29 -16.89 34.41
CA VAL A 130 -14.16 -17.95 34.91
C VAL A 130 -13.39 -18.83 35.88
N TRP A 131 -13.99 -19.03 37.05
CA TRP A 131 -13.44 -19.80 38.16
C TRP A 131 -14.42 -20.90 38.58
N GLY A 132 -13.90 -21.97 39.18
CA GLY A 132 -14.69 -23.02 39.83
C GLY A 132 -14.60 -22.91 41.36
N SER A 133 -15.68 -23.25 42.05
CA SER A 133 -15.69 -23.42 43.51
C SER A 133 -16.73 -24.42 44.00
N ASP A 134 -16.47 -25.07 45.13
CA ASP A 134 -17.40 -25.98 45.81
C ASP A 134 -18.49 -25.23 46.60
N VAL A 135 -18.39 -23.90 46.70
CA VAL A 135 -19.37 -23.02 47.36
C VAL A 135 -19.86 -21.93 46.42
N ALA A 136 -21.12 -21.53 46.59
CA ALA A 136 -21.73 -20.46 45.80
C ALA A 136 -21.11 -19.08 46.04
N THR A 137 -20.36 -18.90 47.13
CA THR A 137 -19.82 -17.61 47.57
C THR A 137 -18.53 -17.83 48.37
N ASP A 138 -17.37 -17.42 47.83
CA ASP A 138 -16.16 -17.17 48.63
C ASP A 138 -15.85 -15.67 48.59
N ALA A 139 -16.29 -14.97 49.64
CA ALA A 139 -16.15 -13.52 49.76
C ALA A 139 -14.70 -13.04 49.97
N ASN A 140 -13.74 -13.96 50.13
CA ASN A 140 -12.33 -13.66 50.31
C ASN A 140 -11.45 -14.16 49.15
N LEU A 141 -12.06 -14.63 48.04
CA LEU A 141 -11.37 -15.27 46.89
C LEU A 141 -10.55 -16.54 47.24
N THR A 142 -10.61 -17.05 48.47
CA THR A 142 -9.62 -18.01 49.00
C THR A 142 -9.69 -19.43 48.43
N ASN A 143 -10.83 -19.85 47.89
CA ASN A 143 -11.09 -21.20 47.36
C ASN A 143 -11.73 -21.12 45.96
N LEU A 144 -11.25 -20.20 45.12
CA LEU A 144 -11.55 -20.16 43.69
C LEU A 144 -10.42 -20.81 42.89
N HIS A 145 -10.76 -21.66 41.92
CA HIS A 145 -9.82 -22.28 40.99
C HIS A 145 -10.03 -21.70 39.59
N PHE A 146 -9.00 -21.11 38.99
CA PHE A 146 -9.10 -20.55 37.63
C PHE A 146 -9.40 -21.66 36.61
N LEU A 147 -10.33 -21.40 35.69
CA LEU A 147 -10.71 -22.33 34.62
C LEU A 147 -10.44 -21.77 33.21
N GLY A 148 -10.47 -20.45 33.04
CA GLY A 148 -10.19 -19.79 31.76
C GLY A 148 -10.64 -18.32 31.75
N SER A 149 -10.23 -17.55 30.75
CA SER A 149 -10.65 -16.15 30.58
C SER A 149 -10.71 -15.74 29.12
N GLN A 150 -11.50 -14.71 28.81
CA GLN A 150 -11.53 -14.07 27.48
C GLN A 150 -11.45 -12.55 27.61
N ASP A 151 -10.60 -11.94 26.79
CA ASP A 151 -10.40 -10.49 26.74
C ASP A 151 -11.33 -9.84 25.70
N TYR A 152 -11.75 -8.61 25.97
CA TYR A 152 -12.64 -7.83 25.13
C TYR A 152 -12.20 -6.35 25.08
N ASN A 153 -12.18 -5.79 23.87
CA ASN A 153 -11.79 -4.43 23.57
C ASN A 153 -12.98 -3.68 22.95
N GLY A 154 -13.58 -2.73 23.68
CA GLY A 154 -14.59 -1.81 23.16
C GLY A 154 -15.61 -1.27 24.18
N ALA A 155 -15.93 0.02 24.08
CA ALA A 155 -17.02 0.65 24.83
C ALA A 155 -18.41 0.31 24.25
N ALA A 156 -18.98 -0.83 24.64
CA ALA A 156 -20.22 -1.37 24.06
C ALA A 156 -21.49 -1.08 24.88
N LEU A 157 -22.35 -0.17 24.41
CA LEU A 157 -23.76 -0.04 24.86
C LEU A 157 -24.70 -1.11 24.23
N VAL A 158 -24.13 -2.24 23.79
CA VAL A 158 -24.78 -3.31 23.04
C VAL A 158 -24.27 -4.64 23.57
N CYS A 159 -25.11 -5.68 23.57
CA CYS A 159 -24.72 -7.00 24.09
C CYS A 159 -23.69 -7.67 23.15
N VAL A 160 -22.63 -8.21 23.73
CA VAL A 160 -21.47 -8.79 23.05
C VAL A 160 -21.46 -10.31 23.30
N PRO A 161 -21.44 -11.16 22.26
CA PRO A 161 -21.26 -12.60 22.46
C PRO A 161 -19.83 -12.90 22.90
N MET A 162 -19.69 -13.51 24.06
CA MET A 162 -18.42 -13.96 24.64
C MET A 162 -18.29 -15.47 24.53
N GLU A 163 -17.12 -15.94 24.14
CA GLU A 163 -16.72 -17.35 24.22
C GLU A 163 -15.54 -17.47 25.19
N VAL A 164 -15.69 -18.24 26.28
CA VAL A 164 -14.59 -18.55 27.21
C VAL A 164 -14.26 -20.03 27.09
N LEU A 165 -13.05 -20.34 26.64
CA LEU A 165 -12.50 -21.69 26.67
C LEU A 165 -12.11 -22.04 28.11
N LEU A 166 -12.56 -23.20 28.60
CA LEU A 166 -12.13 -23.75 29.87
C LEU A 166 -11.02 -24.78 29.62
N GLU A 167 -9.83 -24.53 30.16
CA GLU A 167 -8.63 -25.33 29.93
C GLU A 167 -8.52 -26.53 30.90
N GLU A 168 -7.81 -27.59 30.48
CA GLU A 168 -7.47 -28.71 31.36
C GLU A 168 -6.22 -28.35 32.17
N GLY A 169 -6.24 -28.64 33.48
CA GLY A 169 -5.16 -28.26 34.38
C GLY A 169 -3.81 -28.90 34.00
N VAL A 170 -2.71 -28.21 34.33
CA VAL A 170 -1.32 -28.61 33.97
C VAL A 170 -0.92 -30.02 34.46
N ASN A 171 -1.70 -30.62 35.37
CA ASN A 171 -1.62 -32.05 35.70
C ASN A 171 -2.73 -32.84 34.98
N ALA A 172 -2.35 -33.79 34.12
CA ALA A 172 -3.24 -34.64 33.30
C ALA A 172 -4.09 -35.69 34.08
N ASN A 173 -4.53 -35.36 35.30
CA ASN A 173 -5.55 -36.08 36.06
C ASN A 173 -6.63 -35.14 36.64
N ASP A 174 -6.40 -33.82 36.70
CA ASP A 174 -7.27 -32.87 37.39
C ASP A 174 -8.27 -32.20 36.42
N LYS A 175 -9.47 -32.81 36.32
CA LYS A 175 -10.55 -32.37 35.40
C LYS A 175 -11.38 -31.23 35.97
N LEU A 176 -10.74 -30.07 36.07
CA LEU A 176 -11.22 -28.89 36.79
C LEU A 176 -12.64 -28.41 36.38
N ALA A 177 -13.00 -28.47 35.10
CA ALA A 177 -14.33 -28.02 34.63
C ALA A 177 -15.52 -28.83 35.20
N THR A 178 -15.30 -30.06 35.68
CA THR A 178 -16.36 -30.95 36.19
C THR A 178 -16.30 -31.20 37.71
N THR A 179 -15.25 -30.76 38.40
CA THR A 179 -15.06 -31.05 39.85
C THR A 179 -15.82 -30.12 40.78
N PHE A 180 -16.15 -28.90 40.35
CA PHE A 180 -16.73 -27.86 41.21
C PHE A 180 -18.25 -27.80 41.12
N ASP A 181 -18.93 -27.66 42.26
CA ASP A 181 -20.40 -27.51 42.38
C ASP A 181 -20.89 -26.19 41.72
N TYR A 182 -20.03 -25.17 41.64
CA TYR A 182 -20.32 -23.82 41.11
C TYR A 182 -19.26 -23.31 40.13
N LEU A 183 -19.70 -22.48 39.17
CA LEU A 183 -18.88 -21.61 38.34
C LEU A 183 -19.06 -20.15 38.80
N VAL A 184 -17.99 -19.38 38.84
CA VAL A 184 -17.95 -18.00 39.32
C VAL A 184 -17.31 -17.11 38.26
N PHE A 185 -18.03 -16.08 37.84
CA PHE A 185 -17.60 -15.13 36.80
C PHE A 185 -17.04 -13.87 37.44
N GLY A 186 -15.75 -13.63 37.24
CA GLY A 186 -15.04 -12.39 37.52
C GLY A 186 -15.06 -11.44 36.32
N LEU A 187 -15.05 -10.14 36.57
CA LEU A 187 -14.90 -9.10 35.56
C LEU A 187 -13.72 -8.19 35.94
N ASP A 188 -12.58 -8.41 35.28
CA ASP A 188 -11.33 -7.74 35.58
C ASP A 188 -11.10 -6.61 34.57
N PHE A 189 -10.65 -5.45 35.06
CA PHE A 189 -10.18 -4.38 34.18
C PHE A 189 -8.78 -4.73 33.67
N ILE A 190 -8.53 -4.57 32.37
CA ILE A 190 -7.17 -4.64 31.83
C ILE A 190 -6.63 -3.20 31.77
N PRO A 191 -5.75 -2.76 32.70
CA PRO A 191 -5.04 -1.51 32.50
C PRO A 191 -4.12 -1.66 31.27
N PRO A 192 -3.95 -0.62 30.43
CA PRO A 192 -3.06 -0.68 29.28
C PRO A 192 -1.61 -0.77 29.77
N VAL A 193 -1.01 -1.95 29.65
CA VAL A 193 0.38 -2.25 30.00
C VAL A 193 1.03 -3.02 28.84
N PRO A 194 2.24 -2.66 28.37
CA PRO A 194 2.94 -3.38 27.30
C PRO A 194 3.29 -4.84 27.68
N PRO A 195 3.50 -5.74 26.70
CA PRO A 195 3.84 -7.13 26.96
C PRO A 195 5.29 -7.30 27.45
N LEU A 196 5.47 -8.11 28.51
CA LEU A 196 6.79 -8.61 28.91
C LEU A 196 7.13 -9.91 28.15
N PRO A 197 8.35 -10.07 27.62
CA PRO A 197 8.81 -11.34 27.06
C PRO A 197 8.98 -12.43 28.14
N PRO A 198 8.76 -13.72 27.82
CA PRO A 198 9.08 -14.81 28.72
C PRO A 198 10.59 -15.08 28.74
N GLY A 199 11.18 -15.27 29.92
CA GLY A 199 12.55 -15.81 30.02
C GLY A 199 13.59 -14.95 30.73
N ASN A 200 13.27 -14.42 31.92
CA ASN A 200 14.32 -14.23 32.93
C ASN A 200 13.80 -14.71 34.29
N GLU A 201 14.59 -15.55 34.99
CA GLU A 201 14.26 -15.91 36.36
C GLU A 201 14.31 -14.65 37.23
N LEU A 202 13.20 -14.28 37.85
CA LEU A 202 13.18 -13.31 38.95
C LEU A 202 14.03 -13.85 40.10
N ARG A 203 15.33 -13.53 40.05
CA ARG A 203 16.25 -13.66 41.18
C ARG A 203 15.90 -12.61 42.22
N SER A 204 14.77 -12.83 42.88
CA SER A 204 14.43 -12.17 44.13
C SER A 204 15.65 -12.26 45.03
N LEU A 205 16.22 -11.09 45.37
CA LEU A 205 17.41 -11.00 46.18
C LEU A 205 16.98 -11.21 47.63
N SER A 206 16.68 -12.48 47.96
CA SER A 206 16.08 -12.97 49.20
C SER A 206 17.07 -12.87 50.38
N GLY A 207 17.47 -11.63 50.67
CA GLY A 207 18.30 -11.24 51.80
C GLY A 207 17.50 -11.27 53.09
N VAL A 208 17.16 -12.47 53.57
CA VAL A 208 16.53 -12.66 54.87
C VAL A 208 17.47 -12.16 55.96
N ILE A 209 17.15 -11.01 56.54
CA ILE A 209 17.64 -10.59 57.85
C ILE A 209 16.69 -11.21 58.89
N ASP A 210 17.26 -11.84 59.92
CA ASP A 210 16.51 -12.62 60.90
C ASP A 210 15.42 -11.83 61.67
N ASN A 211 14.20 -12.39 61.67
CA ASN A 211 13.10 -12.11 62.61
C ASN A 211 12.54 -10.68 62.66
N LEU A 212 11.76 -10.29 61.63
CA LEU A 212 10.61 -9.40 61.79
C LEU A 212 9.57 -9.66 60.69
N GLU A 213 8.36 -10.06 61.06
CA GLU A 213 7.19 -9.97 60.18
C GLU A 213 6.79 -8.49 60.10
N GLY A 214 7.28 -7.80 59.07
CA GLY A 214 7.10 -6.36 58.87
C GLY A 214 6.32 -6.07 57.60
N CYS A 215 5.25 -5.27 57.72
CA CYS A 215 4.47 -4.79 56.59
C CYS A 215 5.30 -3.80 55.78
N LEU A 216 5.52 -4.05 54.48
CA LEU A 216 6.27 -3.16 53.60
C LEU A 216 5.38 -1.98 53.19
N ALA A 217 5.61 -0.82 53.79
CA ALA A 217 4.82 0.39 53.54
C ALA A 217 4.94 0.91 52.10
N PHE A 218 6.03 0.61 51.38
CA PHE A 218 6.35 1.14 50.05
C PHE A 218 6.96 0.08 49.13
N SER A 219 6.68 0.15 47.82
CA SER A 219 7.47 -0.49 46.75
C SER A 219 8.18 0.56 45.90
N LEU A 220 9.26 0.16 45.24
CA LEU A 220 10.02 1.00 44.32
C LEU A 220 10.33 0.20 43.05
N ASP A 221 9.74 0.63 41.95
CA ASP A 221 9.75 -0.08 40.67
C ASP A 221 10.27 0.87 39.59
N ILE A 222 11.18 0.41 38.72
CA ILE A 222 11.73 1.24 37.63
C ILE A 222 10.76 1.18 36.45
N VAL A 223 10.40 2.36 35.93
CA VAL A 223 9.60 2.53 34.72
C VAL A 223 10.47 3.28 33.70
N GLU A 224 10.82 2.63 32.60
CA GLU A 224 11.61 3.25 31.54
C GLU A 224 10.72 3.87 30.48
N SER A 225 10.89 5.17 30.22
CA SER A 225 10.39 5.79 28.99
C SER A 225 11.50 5.72 27.94
N GLY A 226 11.48 4.67 27.10
CA GLY A 226 12.54 4.37 26.11
C GLY A 226 12.75 5.40 24.99
N CYS A 227 12.09 6.56 25.05
CA CYS A 227 12.01 7.56 23.98
C CYS A 227 12.64 8.93 24.33
N ASP A 228 12.78 9.28 25.62
CA ASP A 228 13.00 10.67 26.09
C ASP A 228 14.31 10.88 26.91
N ASP A 229 15.24 9.91 26.90
CA ASP A 229 16.40 9.83 27.82
C ASP A 229 15.99 9.88 29.32
N THR A 230 14.71 9.78 29.68
CA THR A 230 14.24 9.76 31.07
C THR A 230 14.11 8.35 31.65
N VAL A 231 14.60 8.19 32.88
CA VAL A 231 14.30 7.04 33.74
C VAL A 231 13.37 7.51 34.83
N CYS A 232 12.25 6.79 35.00
CA CYS A 232 11.28 7.04 36.03
C CYS A 232 11.35 5.94 37.10
N VAL A 233 11.10 6.31 38.34
CA VAL A 233 10.89 5.34 39.42
C VAL A 233 9.50 5.58 40.00
N GLN A 234 8.68 4.53 39.94
CA GLN A 234 7.37 4.52 40.57
C GLN A 234 7.51 4.13 42.04
N LEU A 235 7.03 5.00 42.92
CA LEU A 235 6.77 4.73 44.32
C LEU A 235 5.30 4.32 44.47
N SER A 236 5.07 3.05 44.81
CA SER A 236 3.75 2.52 45.20
C SER A 236 3.71 2.35 46.72
N TYR A 237 2.53 2.35 47.36
CA TYR A 237 2.43 2.16 48.82
C TYR A 237 1.23 1.30 49.24
N ASP A 238 1.40 0.48 50.29
CA ASP A 238 0.32 -0.31 50.85
C ASP A 238 -0.42 0.48 51.95
N SER A 239 -1.64 0.91 51.62
CA SER A 239 -2.53 1.62 52.53
C SER A 239 -2.95 0.81 53.78
N GLN A 240 -2.90 -0.53 53.75
CA GLN A 240 -3.20 -1.37 54.91
C GLN A 240 -1.99 -1.52 55.85
N CYS A 241 -0.76 -1.33 55.34
CA CYS A 241 0.44 -1.26 56.18
C CYS A 241 0.60 0.07 56.94
N LEU A 242 -0.09 1.14 56.52
CA LEU A 242 0.06 2.49 57.05
C LEU A 242 -1.16 2.96 57.86
N SER A 243 -1.11 2.77 59.18
CA SER A 243 -2.04 3.43 60.13
C SER A 243 -1.75 4.93 60.34
N VAL A 244 -0.78 5.49 59.61
CA VAL A 244 -0.21 6.82 59.83
C VAL A 244 -0.65 7.76 58.71
N GLY A 245 -1.51 8.72 59.05
CA GLY A 245 -1.73 9.89 58.21
C GLY A 245 -0.49 10.81 58.22
N CYS A 246 -0.10 11.30 57.05
CA CYS A 246 0.86 12.42 56.98
C CYS A 246 0.29 13.62 57.79
N PRO A 247 1.08 14.30 58.64
CA PRO A 247 0.54 15.32 59.53
C PRO A 247 0.24 16.64 58.80
N ASP A 248 -1.00 16.76 58.29
CA ASP A 248 -1.52 17.90 57.51
C ASP A 248 -1.25 19.30 58.12
N GLU A 249 -1.09 19.41 59.45
CA GLU A 249 -1.10 20.71 60.13
C GLU A 249 0.22 21.50 60.08
N ILE A 250 1.38 20.91 59.71
CA ILE A 250 2.68 21.64 59.68
C ILE A 250 3.59 21.29 58.50
N GLY A 251 3.08 21.31 57.26
CA GLY A 251 3.85 21.74 56.08
C GLY A 251 5.12 20.94 55.68
N PHE A 252 5.33 19.73 56.20
CA PHE A 252 6.36 18.79 55.77
C PHE A 252 5.68 17.57 55.12
N GLY A 253 5.70 17.50 53.79
CA GLY A 253 5.39 16.26 53.06
C GLY A 253 6.53 15.25 53.18
N CYS A 254 6.32 14.03 52.67
CA CYS A 254 7.41 13.07 52.53
C CYS A 254 8.41 13.60 51.50
N LEU A 255 9.70 13.64 51.84
CA LEU A 255 10.74 14.05 50.89
C LEU A 255 11.29 12.79 50.23
N VAL A 256 11.05 12.66 48.93
CA VAL A 256 11.64 11.59 48.11
C VAL A 256 12.73 12.23 47.26
N ALA A 257 13.94 11.67 47.31
CA ALA A 257 15.08 12.12 46.52
C ALA A 257 15.66 10.96 45.71
N LEU A 258 15.80 11.17 44.41
CA LEU A 258 16.41 10.22 43.48
C LEU A 258 17.79 10.71 43.10
N THR A 259 18.78 9.82 43.21
CA THR A 259 20.19 10.14 43.02
C THR A 259 20.83 9.11 42.08
N LEU A 260 21.35 9.57 40.96
CA LEU A 260 22.08 8.71 40.04
C LEU A 260 23.50 8.42 40.56
N LEU A 261 23.91 7.15 40.48
CA LEU A 261 25.26 6.72 40.86
C LEU A 261 26.02 6.10 39.68
N ASP A 262 27.30 6.45 39.58
CA ASP A 262 28.23 5.79 38.66
C ASP A 262 28.65 4.39 39.18
N GLY A 263 29.38 3.64 38.35
CA GLY A 263 29.97 2.34 38.72
C GLY A 263 31.00 2.37 39.87
N GLN A 264 31.23 3.50 40.53
CA GLN A 264 32.02 3.65 41.76
C GLN A 264 31.23 4.31 42.92
N LEU A 265 29.91 4.42 42.78
CA LEU A 265 28.99 5.03 43.75
C LEU A 265 29.22 6.54 43.99
N ASN A 266 29.75 7.27 43.00
CA ASN A 266 29.76 8.72 43.01
C ASN A 266 28.42 9.27 42.50
N VAL A 267 27.94 10.35 43.12
CA VAL A 267 26.73 11.07 42.68
C VAL A 267 26.95 11.74 41.32
N LEU A 268 26.12 11.36 40.35
CA LEU A 268 26.05 11.94 39.00
C LEU A 268 25.01 13.07 38.93
N SER A 269 23.81 12.84 39.47
CA SER A 269 22.73 13.83 39.55
C SER A 269 21.85 13.54 40.77
N THR A 270 21.03 14.52 41.17
CA THR A 270 19.99 14.36 42.21
C THR A 270 18.76 15.17 41.86
N ALA A 271 17.58 14.55 41.91
CA ALA A 271 16.27 15.20 41.89
C ALA A 271 15.56 14.98 43.25
N SER A 272 14.68 15.89 43.66
CA SER A 272 13.94 15.74 44.92
C SER A 272 12.60 16.45 44.91
N TRP A 273 11.58 15.79 45.48
CA TRP A 273 10.20 16.25 45.51
C TRP A 273 9.59 16.10 46.90
N ASN A 274 8.75 17.06 47.29
CA ASN A 274 7.87 16.94 48.45
C ASN A 274 6.58 16.26 47.99
N VAL A 275 6.38 15.01 48.37
CA VAL A 275 5.21 14.21 48.04
C VAL A 275 4.17 14.35 49.15
N ILE A 276 2.95 14.71 48.78
CA ILE A 276 1.77 14.64 49.64
C ILE A 276 1.03 13.38 49.24
N LEU A 277 1.12 12.31 50.04
CA LEU A 277 0.57 11.00 49.73
C LEU A 277 -0.96 11.02 49.81
N SER A 278 -1.62 11.33 48.69
CA SER A 278 -3.09 11.28 48.54
C SER A 278 -3.58 10.41 47.38
N ASN A 279 -2.69 10.04 46.45
CA ASN A 279 -3.00 9.28 45.25
C ASN A 279 -2.12 8.02 45.19
N PHE A 280 -2.63 6.93 44.60
CA PHE A 280 -2.12 5.57 44.83
C PHE A 280 -0.71 5.25 44.30
N ASN A 281 -0.18 6.00 43.33
CA ASN A 281 1.18 5.83 42.80
C ASN A 281 1.82 7.22 42.55
N TYR A 282 3.14 7.33 42.78
CA TYR A 282 3.93 8.51 42.42
C TYR A 282 5.10 8.13 41.51
N GLU A 283 5.08 8.63 40.28
CA GLU A 283 6.17 8.46 39.32
C GLU A 283 7.14 9.65 39.41
N LEU A 284 8.44 9.35 39.46
CA LEU A 284 9.51 10.32 39.66
C LEU A 284 10.59 10.16 38.59
N CYS A 285 10.48 10.95 37.52
CA CYS A 285 11.37 10.90 36.36
C CYS A 285 12.57 11.85 36.45
N PHE A 286 13.73 11.40 35.95
CA PHE A 286 14.93 12.22 35.80
C PHE A 286 15.63 11.95 34.46
N ASP A 287 16.26 13.01 33.93
CA ASP A 287 17.14 12.95 32.75
C ASP A 287 18.35 12.05 33.05
N SER A 288 18.54 11.02 32.21
CA SER A 288 19.52 9.96 32.36
C SER A 288 20.56 9.93 31.24
N SER A 289 20.85 11.08 30.61
CA SER A 289 21.75 11.26 29.45
C SER A 289 23.26 10.92 29.68
N ASN A 290 23.57 10.01 30.60
CA ASN A 290 24.91 9.54 30.93
C ASN A 290 24.96 7.99 30.91
N PRO A 291 25.57 7.36 29.89
CA PRO A 291 25.59 5.90 29.72
C PRO A 291 26.53 5.16 30.70
N ASN A 292 26.87 5.76 31.84
CA ASN A 292 27.74 5.18 32.88
C ASN A 292 27.00 4.99 34.22
N ILE A 293 25.68 5.14 34.23
CA ILE A 293 24.84 4.78 35.39
C ILE A 293 24.91 3.27 35.58
N ALA A 294 25.16 2.83 36.82
CA ALA A 294 25.12 1.43 37.21
C ALA A 294 24.10 1.15 38.32
N GLN A 295 23.71 2.18 39.08
CA GLN A 295 22.72 2.10 40.15
C GLN A 295 21.95 3.42 40.29
N ILE A 296 20.69 3.30 40.71
CA ILE A 296 19.85 4.42 41.15
C ILE A 296 19.72 4.32 42.67
N ALA A 297 20.06 5.39 43.38
CA ALA A 297 19.85 5.51 44.81
C ALA A 297 18.56 6.30 45.08
N VAL A 298 17.57 5.66 45.69
CA VAL A 298 16.31 6.29 46.13
C VAL A 298 16.38 6.53 47.62
N GLN A 299 16.40 7.79 48.05
CA GLN A 299 16.31 8.19 49.45
C GLN A 299 14.87 8.59 49.79
N LEU A 300 14.29 7.90 50.78
CA LEU A 300 12.93 8.10 51.27
C LEU A 300 12.99 8.65 52.69
N ILE A 301 12.60 9.92 52.87
CA ILE A 301 12.49 10.56 54.18
C ILE A 301 11.03 10.82 54.50
N TYR A 302 10.50 10.05 55.45
CA TYR A 302 9.10 10.08 55.87
C TYR A 302 8.98 10.10 57.40
N THR A 303 7.77 10.22 57.94
CA THR A 303 7.55 10.24 59.40
C THR A 303 6.49 9.22 59.80
N LEU A 304 6.87 8.27 60.64
CA LEU A 304 6.02 7.20 61.18
C LEU A 304 5.90 7.37 62.70
N ASP A 305 4.69 7.39 63.24
CA ASP A 305 4.41 7.59 64.68
C ASP A 305 5.14 8.79 65.33
N GLY A 306 5.43 9.84 64.54
CA GLY A 306 6.16 11.03 64.99
C GLY A 306 7.68 10.87 65.06
N GLN A 307 8.25 9.78 64.54
CA GLN A 307 9.69 9.63 64.29
C GLN A 307 9.98 9.76 62.79
N THR A 308 10.98 10.57 62.44
CA THR A 308 11.48 10.65 61.07
C THR A 308 12.31 9.42 60.75
N ILE A 309 11.97 8.75 59.66
CA ILE A 309 12.70 7.62 59.06
C ILE A 309 13.40 8.14 57.81
N ASP A 310 14.62 7.67 57.57
CA ASP A 310 15.48 8.03 56.44
C ASP A 310 16.10 6.72 55.92
N GLU A 311 15.58 6.22 54.81
CA GLU A 311 15.97 4.95 54.20
C GLU A 311 16.49 5.18 52.78
N THR A 312 17.49 4.40 52.36
CA THR A 312 18.11 4.51 51.04
C THR A 312 18.16 3.15 50.35
N TYR A 313 17.50 3.04 49.21
CA TYR A 313 17.43 1.85 48.39
C TYR A 313 18.37 1.99 47.20
N LEU A 314 19.14 0.94 46.89
CA LEU A 314 20.00 0.88 45.71
C LEU A 314 19.38 -0.08 44.69
N LEU A 315 18.80 0.48 43.63
CA LEU A 315 18.28 -0.28 42.51
C LEU A 315 19.40 -0.46 41.48
N PRO A 316 19.70 -1.70 41.04
CA PRO A 316 20.61 -1.91 39.91
C PRO A 316 19.98 -1.35 38.64
N TYR A 317 20.76 -0.64 37.83
CA TYR A 317 20.27 -0.05 36.59
C TYR A 317 21.33 -0.12 35.49
N THR A 318 20.92 -0.56 34.31
CA THR A 318 21.78 -0.65 33.12
C THR A 318 21.09 0.11 32.00
N TYR A 319 21.62 1.27 31.63
CA TYR A 319 21.02 2.11 30.57
C TYR A 319 21.01 1.39 29.22
N GLY A 320 19.83 1.09 28.69
CA GLY A 320 19.59 0.37 27.41
C GLY A 320 19.89 1.20 26.15
N GLY A 321 20.96 2.00 26.18
CA GLY A 321 21.28 3.01 25.17
C GLY A 321 21.65 2.44 23.81
N CYS A 322 21.30 3.19 22.76
CA CYS A 322 21.45 2.83 21.34
C CYS A 322 22.89 2.45 20.96
N GLY A 323 23.15 1.14 20.87
CA GLY A 323 24.47 0.58 20.64
C GLY A 323 24.98 0.68 19.20
N GLN A 324 26.29 0.59 19.01
CA GLN A 324 26.89 0.30 17.72
C GLN A 324 27.61 -1.05 17.79
N TYR A 325 27.20 -1.99 16.93
CA TYR A 325 27.79 -3.34 16.85
C TYR A 325 28.41 -3.61 15.48
N VAL A 326 29.52 -4.35 15.48
CA VAL A 326 30.30 -4.66 14.29
C VAL A 326 30.57 -6.17 14.23
N VAL A 327 29.82 -6.86 13.37
CA VAL A 327 29.99 -8.29 13.09
C VAL A 327 31.30 -8.47 12.32
N SER A 328 32.33 -8.87 13.06
CA SER A 328 33.73 -8.96 12.60
C SER A 328 34.23 -10.39 12.43
N SER A 329 33.36 -11.36 12.70
CA SER A 329 33.46 -12.78 12.38
C SER A 329 32.10 -13.31 11.93
N ASN A 330 32.00 -14.56 11.48
CA ASN A 330 30.69 -15.16 11.20
C ASN A 330 29.94 -15.44 12.51
N GLU A 331 28.72 -14.95 12.61
CA GLU A 331 27.88 -14.99 13.82
C GLU A 331 26.45 -15.45 13.47
N SER A 332 25.76 -16.09 14.42
CA SER A 332 24.30 -16.23 14.41
C SER A 332 23.76 -15.71 15.73
N TRP A 333 22.61 -15.02 15.71
CA TRP A 333 21.98 -14.45 16.89
C TRP A 333 20.60 -15.06 17.15
N SER A 334 20.37 -15.48 18.40
CA SER A 334 19.09 -15.99 18.94
C SER A 334 18.82 -15.36 20.31
N LEU A 335 17.68 -15.66 20.96
CA LEU A 335 17.38 -15.16 22.30
C LEU A 335 18.38 -15.62 23.38
N ASP A 336 19.05 -16.76 23.19
CA ASP A 336 20.06 -17.31 24.11
C ASP A 336 21.50 -16.81 23.81
N GLU A 337 21.78 -16.32 22.59
CA GLU A 337 23.13 -16.00 22.11
C GLU A 337 23.09 -14.76 21.20
N HIS A 338 23.10 -13.56 21.80
CA HIS A 338 23.19 -12.27 21.11
C HIS A 338 24.06 -11.25 21.90
N PRO A 339 24.45 -10.09 21.33
CA PRO A 339 25.19 -9.06 22.06
C PRO A 339 24.35 -8.36 23.14
N ASP A 340 24.98 -7.94 24.25
CA ASP A 340 24.35 -7.30 25.44
C ASP A 340 23.70 -5.90 25.20
N PHE A 341 23.32 -5.54 23.97
CA PHE A 341 22.61 -4.30 23.65
C PHE A 341 21.11 -4.56 23.48
N SER A 342 20.28 -3.81 24.21
CA SER A 342 18.82 -3.79 24.03
C SER A 342 18.43 -3.21 22.67
N ASN A 343 19.02 -2.07 22.31
CA ASN A 343 18.63 -1.24 21.17
C ASN A 343 19.86 -0.85 20.32
N TYR A 344 19.69 -0.71 19.00
CA TYR A 344 20.80 -0.46 18.07
C TYR A 344 20.67 0.87 17.30
N GLN A 345 21.75 1.65 17.28
CA GLN A 345 21.96 2.77 16.35
C GLN A 345 22.61 2.30 15.03
N GLU A 346 23.55 1.37 15.10
CA GLU A 346 24.16 0.77 13.90
C GLU A 346 24.55 -0.69 14.15
N ILE A 347 24.11 -1.60 13.29
CA ILE A 347 24.70 -2.93 13.14
C ILE A 347 25.43 -2.96 11.79
N ARG A 348 26.72 -3.29 11.79
CA ARG A 348 27.55 -3.36 10.57
C ARG A 348 28.12 -4.75 10.37
N VAL A 349 27.74 -5.42 9.30
CA VAL A 349 28.33 -6.71 8.88
C VAL A 349 29.52 -6.45 7.98
N GLN A 350 30.73 -6.75 8.47
CA GLN A 350 31.96 -6.40 7.76
C GLN A 350 32.23 -7.30 6.55
N SER A 351 32.86 -6.73 5.53
CA SER A 351 33.25 -7.42 4.29
C SER A 351 33.92 -8.78 4.55
N GLY A 352 33.32 -9.85 4.02
CA GLY A 352 33.80 -11.23 4.16
C GLY A 352 33.24 -12.03 5.33
N ASN A 353 32.41 -11.43 6.19
CA ASN A 353 31.70 -12.11 7.28
C ASN A 353 30.21 -12.32 6.98
N SER A 354 29.56 -13.20 7.76
CA SER A 354 28.12 -13.44 7.69
C SER A 354 27.42 -13.21 9.04
N LEU A 355 26.23 -12.60 9.03
CA LEU A 355 25.31 -12.59 10.18
C LEU A 355 24.06 -13.42 9.87
N THR A 356 23.69 -14.34 10.75
CA THR A 356 22.35 -14.94 10.77
C THR A 356 21.55 -14.37 11.95
N ILE A 357 20.26 -14.11 11.76
CA ILE A 357 19.32 -13.70 12.82
C ILE A 357 18.20 -14.73 12.83
N GLU A 358 18.17 -15.57 13.86
CA GLU A 358 17.27 -16.73 13.99
C GLU A 358 15.81 -16.31 14.24
N SER A 359 14.87 -17.24 14.05
CA SER A 359 13.43 -16.95 14.01
C SER A 359 12.79 -16.52 15.34
N ASP A 360 13.48 -16.72 16.45
CA ASP A 360 13.10 -16.31 17.80
C ASP A 360 13.56 -14.88 18.13
N MET A 361 14.51 -14.32 17.38
CA MET A 361 15.12 -13.03 17.67
C MET A 361 14.33 -11.85 17.06
N THR A 362 14.18 -10.79 17.84
CA THR A 362 13.74 -9.47 17.38
C THR A 362 14.86 -8.47 17.65
N VAL A 363 15.22 -7.66 16.65
CA VAL A 363 16.27 -6.65 16.74
C VAL A 363 15.66 -5.26 16.59
N GLU A 364 15.74 -4.46 17.65
CA GLU A 364 15.13 -3.13 17.73
C GLU A 364 16.15 -2.01 17.46
N PHE A 365 15.76 -1.06 16.61
CA PHE A 365 16.60 0.06 16.19
C PHE A 365 16.04 1.41 16.68
N CYS A 366 16.94 2.27 17.17
CA CYS A 366 16.59 3.62 17.61
C CYS A 366 16.23 4.55 16.42
N GLU A 367 15.82 5.79 16.71
CA GLU A 367 15.57 6.79 15.66
C GLU A 367 16.81 6.98 14.77
N GLY A 368 16.62 6.90 13.45
CA GLY A 368 17.73 6.95 12.49
C GLY A 368 18.71 5.77 12.58
N GLY A 369 18.39 4.72 13.35
CA GLY A 369 19.17 3.48 13.45
C GLY A 369 19.19 2.72 12.12
N LYS A 370 20.17 1.84 11.90
CA LYS A 370 20.32 1.11 10.62
C LYS A 370 21.08 -0.19 10.74
N LEU A 371 20.86 -1.10 9.80
CA LEU A 371 21.73 -2.24 9.54
C LEU A 371 22.48 -2.00 8.23
N VAL A 372 23.81 -2.16 8.21
CA VAL A 372 24.65 -2.04 7.01
C VAL A 372 25.33 -3.37 6.70
N ILE A 373 25.15 -3.87 5.49
CA ILE A 373 25.83 -5.07 4.96
C ILE A 373 26.87 -4.59 3.95
N GLU A 374 28.15 -4.73 4.27
CA GLU A 374 29.24 -4.27 3.40
C GLU A 374 29.41 -5.12 2.12
N GLN A 375 30.19 -4.61 1.17
CA GLN A 375 30.57 -5.33 -0.06
C GLN A 375 31.20 -6.70 0.28
N GLY A 376 30.57 -7.80 -0.14
CA GLY A 376 31.03 -9.15 0.15
C GLY A 376 30.74 -9.65 1.57
N ALA A 377 29.90 -8.95 2.34
CA ALA A 377 29.27 -9.47 3.55
C ALA A 377 27.90 -10.10 3.21
N GLU A 378 27.45 -11.05 4.03
CA GLU A 378 26.16 -11.74 3.86
C GLU A 378 25.30 -11.64 5.13
N LEU A 379 23.98 -11.47 4.97
CA LEU A 379 23.01 -11.56 6.08
C LEU A 379 21.86 -12.50 5.73
N GLU A 380 21.51 -13.36 6.68
CA GLU A 380 20.38 -14.29 6.61
C GLU A 380 19.37 -14.01 7.75
N LEU A 381 18.19 -13.50 7.41
CA LEU A 381 17.13 -13.13 8.35
C LEU A 381 16.02 -14.18 8.38
N HIS A 382 15.79 -14.78 9.55
CA HIS A 382 14.61 -15.58 9.89
C HIS A 382 13.68 -14.84 10.88
N GLY A 383 14.26 -14.03 11.79
CA GLY A 383 13.51 -13.24 12.78
C GLY A 383 13.00 -11.88 12.29
N THR A 384 12.90 -10.91 13.22
CA THR A 384 12.28 -9.59 13.02
C THR A 384 13.30 -8.44 13.14
N LEU A 385 13.23 -7.46 12.24
CA LEU A 385 13.91 -6.17 12.34
C LEU A 385 12.87 -5.04 12.43
N THR A 386 12.89 -4.24 13.50
CA THR A 386 11.90 -3.17 13.78
C THR A 386 12.55 -1.93 14.40
N SER A 387 11.84 -0.79 14.44
CA SER A 387 12.17 0.29 15.37
C SER A 387 11.79 -0.09 16.81
N VAL A 388 12.41 0.58 17.79
CA VAL A 388 11.89 0.67 19.16
C VAL A 388 10.45 1.20 19.13
N ILE A 389 9.58 0.66 19.98
CA ILE A 389 8.17 1.04 20.06
C ILE A 389 8.00 2.39 20.78
N CYS A 390 8.09 3.47 20.00
CA CYS A 390 7.90 4.86 20.43
C CYS A 390 7.12 5.62 19.34
N ASP A 391 6.16 6.46 19.73
CA ASP A 391 5.32 7.21 18.79
C ASP A 391 6.14 8.00 17.76
N SER A 392 5.86 7.76 16.48
CA SER A 392 6.51 8.40 15.33
C SER A 392 8.01 8.12 15.12
N ILE A 393 8.65 7.23 15.90
CA ILE A 393 10.05 6.85 15.68
C ILE A 393 10.16 5.84 14.53
N CYS A 394 11.14 6.05 13.64
CA CYS A 394 11.48 5.10 12.58
C CYS A 394 12.99 4.98 12.39
N TRP A 395 13.44 3.75 12.15
CA TRP A 395 14.81 3.43 11.76
C TRP A 395 14.98 3.57 10.24
N GLN A 396 16.20 3.71 9.74
CA GLN A 396 16.47 3.86 8.30
C GLN A 396 16.23 2.56 7.52
N GLY A 397 16.32 1.40 8.18
CA GLY A 397 16.20 0.07 7.58
C GLY A 397 17.55 -0.58 7.23
N VAL A 398 17.52 -1.57 6.34
CA VAL A 398 18.69 -2.35 5.92
C VAL A 398 19.34 -1.73 4.68
N ILE A 399 20.58 -1.26 4.81
CA ILE A 399 21.41 -0.81 3.69
C ILE A 399 22.27 -1.98 3.21
N VAL A 400 22.17 -2.31 1.92
CA VAL A 400 23.00 -3.35 1.28
C VAL A 400 23.97 -2.68 0.30
N ASP A 401 25.24 -2.64 0.66
CA ASP A 401 26.27 -2.02 -0.18
C ASP A 401 26.53 -2.82 -1.45
N GLY A 402 26.86 -2.12 -2.53
CA GLY A 402 27.35 -2.72 -3.77
C GLY A 402 28.56 -2.01 -4.34
N ASP A 403 29.25 -2.69 -5.25
CA ASP A 403 30.22 -2.09 -6.16
C ASP A 403 29.54 -1.91 -7.53
N GLY A 404 29.24 -0.64 -7.84
CA GLY A 404 28.61 -0.21 -9.09
C GLY A 404 29.45 -0.45 -10.36
N THR A 405 30.69 -0.93 -10.21
CA THR A 405 31.59 -1.33 -11.31
C THR A 405 31.73 -2.85 -11.47
N SER A 406 31.25 -3.65 -10.51
CA SER A 406 31.34 -5.10 -10.52
C SER A 406 30.05 -5.79 -10.98
N SER A 407 30.19 -7.06 -11.38
CA SER A 407 29.07 -7.98 -11.61
C SER A 407 28.36 -8.36 -10.30
N GLN A 408 27.12 -8.85 -10.39
CA GLN A 408 26.43 -9.55 -9.30
C GLN A 408 26.55 -11.08 -9.39
N ASP A 409 27.41 -11.61 -10.27
CA ASP A 409 27.68 -13.05 -10.44
C ASP A 409 28.50 -13.61 -9.25
N TYR A 410 28.06 -14.74 -8.68
CA TYR A 410 28.78 -15.44 -7.61
C TYR A 410 30.05 -16.13 -8.12
N ILE A 411 31.23 -15.63 -7.73
CA ILE A 411 32.54 -16.10 -8.22
C ILE A 411 33.53 -16.14 -7.06
N ASN A 412 33.50 -17.26 -6.32
CA ASN A 412 34.23 -17.48 -5.06
C ASN A 412 33.76 -16.55 -3.92
N GLY A 413 32.45 -16.26 -3.89
CA GLY A 413 31.82 -15.22 -3.07
C GLY A 413 31.03 -14.25 -3.95
N TYR A 414 30.24 -13.36 -3.34
CA TYR A 414 29.76 -12.15 -3.99
C TYR A 414 30.75 -10.99 -3.74
N THR A 415 30.88 -10.07 -4.69
CA THR A 415 31.56 -8.77 -4.49
C THR A 415 30.61 -7.67 -3.99
N GLN A 416 29.31 -7.95 -4.02
CA GLN A 416 28.23 -7.12 -3.52
C GLN A 416 27.89 -7.57 -2.09
N GLY A 417 27.32 -6.70 -1.26
CA GLY A 417 26.62 -7.15 -0.06
C GLY A 417 25.40 -8.00 -0.41
N TYR A 418 25.05 -8.94 0.45
CA TYR A 418 24.00 -9.93 0.20
C TYR A 418 23.01 -10.00 1.36
N PHE A 419 21.74 -9.69 1.10
CA PHE A 419 20.64 -9.91 2.04
C PHE A 419 19.77 -11.09 1.59
N GLN A 420 19.44 -11.98 2.53
CA GLN A 420 18.44 -13.02 2.33
C GLN A 420 17.40 -13.06 3.45
N GLY A 421 16.13 -12.80 3.10
CA GLY A 421 14.97 -13.02 3.96
C GLY A 421 14.36 -14.41 3.74
N LYS A 422 13.91 -15.03 4.84
CA LYS A 422 13.39 -16.41 4.88
C LYS A 422 11.89 -16.45 5.22
N PRO A 423 11.21 -17.59 5.02
CA PRO A 423 9.80 -17.71 5.38
C PRO A 423 9.53 -17.35 6.83
N GLY A 424 8.63 -16.40 7.06
CA GLY A 424 8.27 -15.88 8.38
C GLY A 424 9.05 -14.63 8.81
N SER A 425 10.17 -14.30 8.16
CA SER A 425 10.97 -13.09 8.50
C SER A 425 10.18 -11.79 8.33
N VAL A 426 10.51 -10.79 9.15
CA VAL A 426 9.80 -9.51 9.20
C VAL A 426 10.79 -8.35 9.17
N ILE A 427 10.49 -7.33 8.35
CA ILE A 427 11.18 -6.04 8.32
C ILE A 427 10.10 -4.95 8.39
N GLU A 428 10.12 -4.15 9.45
CA GLU A 428 9.05 -3.19 9.71
C GLU A 428 9.46 -1.88 10.36
N ASN A 429 8.54 -0.90 10.29
CA ASN A 429 8.68 0.42 10.89
C ASN A 429 9.94 1.19 10.43
N ALA A 430 10.38 0.92 9.19
CA ALA A 430 11.55 1.56 8.58
C ALA A 430 11.17 2.67 7.57
N ILE A 431 12.07 3.64 7.42
CA ILE A 431 12.04 4.61 6.31
C ILE A 431 12.24 3.89 4.97
N VAL A 432 13.19 2.95 4.88
CA VAL A 432 13.35 2.05 3.74
C VAL A 432 13.71 0.64 4.22
N GLY A 433 12.77 -0.31 4.20
CA GLY A 433 12.98 -1.68 4.73
C GLY A 433 14.27 -2.34 4.21
N ILE A 434 14.48 -2.33 2.89
CA ILE A 434 15.78 -2.66 2.27
C ILE A 434 16.15 -1.60 1.21
N ASP A 435 17.33 -0.98 1.33
CA ASP A 435 17.88 0.01 0.40
C ASP A 435 19.17 -0.47 -0.27
N LEU A 436 19.13 -0.61 -1.59
CA LEU A 436 20.26 -1.06 -2.43
C LEU A 436 21.06 0.12 -3.03
N ARG A 437 20.96 1.32 -2.42
CA ARG A 437 21.82 2.47 -2.71
C ARG A 437 23.27 2.26 -2.27
N GLY A 438 23.46 1.61 -1.13
CA GLY A 438 24.71 1.51 -0.40
C GLY A 438 25.25 2.83 0.16
N GLU A 439 26.06 2.76 1.20
CA GLU A 439 26.93 3.86 1.64
C GLU A 439 28.10 4.05 0.66
N ASN A 440 28.68 2.94 0.16
CA ASN A 440 29.83 2.95 -0.73
C ASN A 440 29.51 2.74 -2.23
N GLY A 441 28.29 2.31 -2.58
CA GLY A 441 27.87 2.16 -3.98
C GLY A 441 26.63 1.28 -4.21
N THR A 442 26.06 1.36 -5.42
CA THR A 442 24.89 0.56 -5.83
C THR A 442 25.29 -0.84 -6.29
N GLY A 443 24.40 -1.83 -6.10
CA GLY A 443 24.60 -3.20 -6.64
C GLY A 443 24.36 -4.34 -5.65
N GLY A 444 24.03 -4.05 -4.39
CA GLY A 444 23.68 -5.03 -3.35
C GLY A 444 22.62 -6.03 -3.82
N ILE A 445 22.69 -7.27 -3.31
CA ILE A 445 21.85 -8.39 -3.71
C ILE A 445 20.78 -8.63 -2.64
N VAL A 446 19.53 -8.85 -3.05
CA VAL A 446 18.40 -9.11 -2.14
C VAL A 446 17.58 -10.32 -2.61
N LYS A 447 17.32 -11.28 -1.73
CA LYS A 447 16.44 -12.42 -2.01
C LYS A 447 15.52 -12.69 -0.84
N CYS A 448 14.23 -12.55 -1.05
CA CYS A 448 13.20 -12.79 -0.05
C CYS A 448 12.25 -13.89 -0.53
N GLU A 449 11.93 -14.81 0.37
CA GLU A 449 10.93 -15.86 0.18
C GLU A 449 10.04 -15.88 1.42
N GLU A 450 8.75 -15.55 1.27
CA GLU A 450 7.77 -15.51 2.37
C GLU A 450 8.16 -14.57 3.53
N THR A 451 8.88 -13.48 3.19
CA THR A 451 9.20 -12.33 4.06
C THR A 451 8.06 -11.31 4.09
N ASN A 452 7.85 -10.70 5.25
CA ASN A 452 6.90 -9.61 5.48
C ASN A 452 7.62 -8.24 5.53
N PHE A 453 7.17 -7.31 4.71
CA PHE A 453 7.55 -5.89 4.72
C PHE A 453 6.36 -5.07 5.22
N ARG A 454 6.23 -4.94 6.55
CA ARG A 454 5.09 -4.28 7.21
C ARG A 454 5.42 -2.84 7.58
N ASN A 455 4.49 -1.91 7.39
CA ASN A 455 4.52 -0.57 8.01
C ASN A 455 5.82 0.24 7.74
N ASN A 456 6.44 0.02 6.57
CA ASN A 456 7.60 0.77 6.10
C ASN A 456 7.16 1.90 5.17
N GLN A 457 7.78 3.09 5.24
CA GLN A 457 7.51 4.16 4.26
C GLN A 457 7.84 3.70 2.83
N ILE A 458 8.94 2.97 2.67
CA ILE A 458 9.30 2.25 1.45
C ILE A 458 9.67 0.80 1.83
N GLY A 459 9.05 -0.20 1.20
CA GLY A 459 9.36 -1.61 1.49
C GLY A 459 10.75 -2.00 0.99
N VAL A 460 11.00 -1.81 -0.32
CA VAL A 460 12.32 -2.00 -0.94
C VAL A 460 12.66 -0.92 -1.96
N LYS A 461 13.93 -0.49 -1.97
CA LYS A 461 14.44 0.58 -2.84
C LYS A 461 15.63 0.14 -3.69
N PHE A 462 15.48 0.27 -5.01
CA PHE A 462 16.52 0.04 -6.00
C PHE A 462 17.00 1.36 -6.61
N SER A 463 18.31 1.54 -6.71
CA SER A 463 18.94 2.72 -7.35
C SER A 463 19.86 2.32 -8.51
N PRO A 464 20.24 3.28 -9.39
CA PRO A 464 20.75 2.95 -10.72
C PRO A 464 21.98 2.06 -10.71
N PHE A 465 21.81 0.90 -11.33
CA PHE A 465 22.83 -0.11 -11.50
C PHE A 465 22.52 -0.91 -12.77
N THR A 466 23.57 -1.28 -13.51
CA THR A 466 23.47 -2.12 -14.71
C THR A 466 24.25 -3.40 -14.45
N ASN A 467 23.56 -4.48 -14.09
CA ASN A 467 24.21 -5.76 -13.90
C ASN A 467 24.84 -6.22 -15.22
N THR A 468 26.01 -6.85 -15.14
CA THR A 468 26.71 -7.39 -16.30
C THR A 468 27.22 -8.80 -16.04
N ALA A 469 27.30 -9.62 -17.09
CA ALA A 469 27.95 -10.92 -17.03
C ALA A 469 29.45 -10.73 -16.78
N TYR A 470 29.99 -11.34 -15.71
CA TYR A 470 31.41 -11.22 -15.36
C TYR A 470 32.34 -11.60 -16.54
N PHE A 471 31.98 -12.63 -17.29
CA PHE A 471 32.65 -12.97 -18.55
C PHE A 471 31.95 -12.29 -19.74
N GLY A 472 32.60 -11.25 -20.28
CA GLY A 472 32.18 -10.59 -21.53
C GLY A 472 31.33 -9.33 -21.36
N GLY A 473 31.00 -8.92 -20.13
CA GLY A 473 30.41 -7.61 -19.81
C GLY A 473 29.03 -7.35 -20.42
N GLN A 474 28.31 -8.39 -20.86
CA GLN A 474 26.98 -8.24 -21.46
C GLN A 474 25.95 -7.85 -20.39
N PRO A 475 24.99 -6.95 -20.69
CA PRO A 475 23.93 -6.60 -19.73
C PRO A 475 23.14 -7.81 -19.25
N LYS A 476 22.71 -7.77 -17.99
CA LYS A 476 21.85 -8.78 -17.34
C LYS A 476 20.75 -8.09 -16.53
N ALA A 477 19.68 -8.84 -16.26
CA ALA A 477 18.76 -8.52 -15.18
C ALA A 477 19.50 -8.44 -13.83
N TYR A 478 18.97 -7.65 -12.91
CA TYR A 478 19.46 -7.54 -11.54
C TYR A 478 19.38 -8.89 -10.82
N ASN A 479 20.37 -9.22 -10.00
CA ASN A 479 20.34 -10.40 -9.13
C ASN A 479 19.49 -10.07 -7.89
N ALA A 480 18.16 -10.16 -8.02
CA ALA A 480 17.21 -9.99 -6.94
C ALA A 480 16.05 -10.99 -7.08
N SER A 481 15.33 -11.26 -5.99
CA SER A 481 14.14 -12.13 -6.00
C SER A 481 13.18 -11.81 -4.86
N PHE A 482 11.88 -11.70 -5.16
CA PHE A 482 10.80 -11.69 -4.18
C PHE A 482 9.80 -12.78 -4.56
N ARG A 483 9.63 -13.79 -3.70
CA ARG A 483 8.68 -14.89 -3.89
C ARG A 483 7.73 -14.98 -2.70
N ASN A 484 6.43 -15.03 -2.98
CA ASN A 484 5.36 -15.17 -2.00
C ASN A 484 5.46 -14.15 -0.83
N CYS A 485 6.07 -12.98 -1.05
CA CYS A 485 6.31 -11.97 -0.01
C CYS A 485 5.09 -11.04 0.17
N ASP A 486 4.91 -10.53 1.38
CA ASP A 486 3.84 -9.61 1.73
C ASP A 486 4.40 -8.21 1.99
N PHE A 487 4.00 -7.24 1.17
CA PHE A 487 4.24 -5.82 1.42
C PHE A 487 2.93 -5.18 1.86
N LYS A 488 2.87 -4.66 3.10
CA LYS A 488 1.63 -4.08 3.64
C LYS A 488 1.83 -2.86 4.54
N THR A 489 0.80 -2.01 4.58
CA THR A 489 0.59 -0.98 5.61
C THR A 489 -0.74 -1.25 6.28
N ASP A 490 -0.74 -1.52 7.58
CA ASP A 490 -1.93 -1.87 8.36
C ASP A 490 -2.30 -0.80 9.40
N MET A 491 -3.36 -1.06 10.18
CA MET A 491 -3.94 -0.10 11.12
C MET A 491 -3.02 0.28 12.30
N SER A 492 -1.85 -0.35 12.47
CA SER A 492 -0.83 0.08 13.44
C SER A 492 0.33 0.86 12.80
N TYR A 493 0.21 1.31 11.54
CA TYR A 493 1.22 2.14 10.90
C TYR A 493 1.21 3.57 11.47
N GLN A 494 2.14 3.88 12.38
CA GLN A 494 2.20 5.17 13.08
C GLN A 494 2.65 6.37 12.21
N GLU A 495 2.65 6.25 10.88
CA GLU A 495 3.01 7.28 9.87
C GLU A 495 4.19 8.22 10.22
N CYS A 496 5.27 7.68 10.83
CA CYS A 496 6.52 8.39 11.14
C CYS A 496 7.07 9.23 9.97
N ALA A 497 6.80 8.77 8.75
CA ALA A 497 6.78 9.58 7.54
C ALA A 497 5.66 9.04 6.62
N PRO A 498 5.03 9.87 5.75
CA PRO A 498 3.95 9.41 4.88
C PRO A 498 4.38 8.28 3.95
N PHE A 499 3.57 7.22 3.84
CA PHE A 499 3.86 6.07 2.98
C PHE A 499 4.08 6.48 1.52
N VAL A 500 5.16 5.98 0.90
CA VAL A 500 5.50 6.27 -0.50
C VAL A 500 5.21 5.06 -1.38
N ALA A 501 5.95 3.96 -1.22
CA ALA A 501 5.86 2.85 -2.16
C ALA A 501 6.37 1.52 -1.58
N PHE A 502 5.64 0.43 -1.78
CA PHE A 502 6.11 -0.90 -1.37
C PHE A 502 7.38 -1.33 -2.12
N ALA A 503 7.46 -1.08 -3.43
CA ALA A 503 8.70 -1.22 -4.20
C ALA A 503 8.97 0.04 -5.04
N TRP A 504 10.07 0.75 -4.76
CA TRP A 504 10.54 1.88 -5.57
C TRP A 504 11.84 1.52 -6.30
N MET A 505 11.86 1.67 -7.62
CA MET A 505 13.01 1.30 -8.44
C MET A 505 13.37 2.36 -9.48
N TRP A 506 14.63 2.79 -9.48
CA TRP A 506 15.18 3.69 -10.50
C TRP A 506 16.43 3.13 -11.18
N GLY A 507 16.41 3.08 -12.51
CA GLY A 507 17.56 2.75 -13.35
C GLY A 507 17.96 1.27 -13.42
N VAL A 508 17.31 0.35 -12.69
CA VAL A 508 17.63 -1.09 -12.62
C VAL A 508 16.86 -1.92 -13.67
N ASP A 509 17.03 -3.24 -13.75
CA ASP A 509 16.36 -4.06 -14.77
C ASP A 509 15.96 -5.46 -14.29
N GLY A 510 14.86 -5.99 -14.82
CA GLY A 510 14.37 -7.36 -14.62
C GLY A 510 14.01 -7.77 -13.19
N ILE A 511 13.70 -6.85 -12.26
CA ILE A 511 13.39 -7.19 -10.85
C ILE A 511 12.16 -8.12 -10.77
N PRO A 512 12.24 -9.34 -10.19
CA PRO A 512 11.12 -10.28 -10.21
C PRO A 512 10.36 -10.35 -8.88
N PHE A 513 9.05 -10.10 -8.96
CA PHE A 513 8.06 -10.28 -7.90
C PHE A 513 7.10 -11.39 -8.33
N THR A 514 7.06 -12.49 -7.56
CA THR A 514 6.32 -13.71 -7.90
C THR A 514 5.40 -14.12 -6.75
N GLY A 515 4.09 -14.17 -6.98
CA GLY A 515 3.07 -14.43 -5.95
C GLY A 515 3.07 -13.42 -4.78
N CYS A 516 3.50 -12.17 -5.02
CA CYS A 516 3.67 -11.18 -3.96
C CYS A 516 2.40 -10.34 -3.76
N HIS A 517 2.12 -9.96 -2.53
CA HIS A 517 1.01 -9.08 -2.17
C HIS A 517 1.51 -7.65 -1.89
N PHE A 518 0.68 -6.67 -2.26
CA PHE A 518 0.93 -5.24 -2.13
C PHE A 518 -0.35 -4.56 -1.62
N THR A 519 -0.55 -4.52 -0.30
CA THR A 519 -1.86 -4.21 0.32
C THR A 519 -1.79 -3.01 1.26
N ARG A 520 -2.55 -1.95 0.98
CA ARG A 520 -2.77 -0.84 1.93
C ARG A 520 -4.10 -1.06 2.67
N GLU A 521 -4.02 -1.43 3.93
CA GLU A 521 -5.14 -1.46 4.89
C GLU A 521 -5.19 -0.15 5.73
N HIS A 522 -4.08 0.61 5.81
CA HIS A 522 -4.04 1.87 6.57
C HIS A 522 -4.90 2.98 5.93
N ASN A 523 -5.82 3.54 6.70
CA ASN A 523 -6.70 4.65 6.32
C ASN A 523 -5.94 5.99 6.21
N VAL A 524 -5.94 6.63 5.04
CA VAL A 524 -5.35 7.97 4.87
C VAL A 524 -6.28 9.03 5.45
N VAL A 525 -5.81 9.76 6.48
CA VAL A 525 -6.59 10.83 7.12
C VAL A 525 -6.27 12.18 6.47
N ASN A 526 -7.25 12.78 5.81
CA ASN A 526 -7.11 13.99 4.97
C ASN A 526 -6.26 13.78 3.69
N ALA A 527 -6.60 12.78 2.87
CA ALA A 527 -6.07 12.70 1.50
C ALA A 527 -6.45 13.97 0.69
N ASP A 528 -5.47 14.55 -0.01
CA ASP A 528 -5.59 15.72 -0.89
C ASP A 528 -5.16 15.40 -2.35
N GLU A 529 -4.45 14.29 -2.61
CA GLU A 529 -4.11 13.75 -3.95
C GLU A 529 -4.21 12.21 -4.01
N VAL A 530 -4.36 11.61 -5.20
CA VAL A 530 -4.42 10.13 -5.35
C VAL A 530 -3.14 9.46 -4.85
N THR A 531 -2.02 10.19 -4.89
CA THR A 531 -0.71 9.69 -4.51
C THR A 531 -0.46 9.60 -2.99
N ASP A 532 -1.36 10.13 -2.15
CA ASP A 532 -1.29 9.93 -0.69
C ASP A 532 -1.53 8.46 -0.30
N PHE A 533 -2.28 7.73 -1.13
CA PHE A 533 -2.43 6.28 -1.04
C PHE A 533 -1.18 5.51 -1.48
N GLY A 534 -0.19 6.19 -2.07
CA GLY A 534 1.10 5.63 -2.45
C GLY A 534 1.07 4.66 -3.64
N TYR A 535 2.19 3.95 -3.82
CA TYR A 535 2.44 3.05 -4.95
C TYR A 535 2.68 1.60 -4.51
N GLY A 536 2.12 0.64 -5.25
CA GLY A 536 2.56 -0.77 -5.12
C GLY A 536 3.96 -0.93 -5.69
N ILE A 537 4.10 -0.70 -7.00
CA ILE A 537 5.40 -0.64 -7.69
C ILE A 537 5.57 0.72 -8.37
N LEU A 538 6.53 1.53 -7.90
CA LEU A 538 6.98 2.76 -8.56
C LEU A 538 8.26 2.48 -9.37
N SER A 539 8.10 2.30 -10.68
CA SER A 539 9.20 2.09 -11.62
C SER A 539 9.50 3.34 -12.45
N ILE A 540 10.71 3.89 -12.28
CA ILE A 540 11.21 4.99 -13.10
C ILE A 540 12.44 4.49 -13.87
N ARG A 541 12.41 4.50 -15.21
CA ARG A 541 13.50 3.97 -16.07
C ARG A 541 14.00 2.57 -15.62
N SER A 542 13.08 1.70 -15.19
CA SER A 542 13.40 0.36 -14.69
C SER A 542 12.50 -0.72 -15.29
N GLY A 543 13.04 -1.93 -15.42
CA GLY A 543 12.31 -3.14 -15.79
C GLY A 543 12.03 -4.03 -14.59
N PHE A 544 10.87 -4.69 -14.58
CA PHE A 544 10.44 -5.63 -13.54
C PHE A 544 9.41 -6.63 -14.09
N ASN A 545 9.21 -7.71 -13.33
CA ASN A 545 8.17 -8.71 -13.55
C ASN A 545 7.27 -8.77 -12.30
N LEU A 546 5.95 -8.68 -12.47
CA LEU A 546 4.95 -8.96 -11.45
C LEU A 546 4.06 -10.09 -11.95
N VAL A 547 4.17 -11.28 -11.36
CA VAL A 547 3.50 -12.49 -11.84
C VAL A 547 2.93 -13.33 -10.70
N SER A 548 1.83 -14.04 -10.91
CA SER A 548 1.39 -15.08 -9.95
C SER A 548 2.38 -16.24 -9.89
N SER A 549 2.57 -16.82 -8.71
CA SER A 549 3.23 -18.13 -8.56
C SER A 549 2.22 -19.26 -8.82
N PRO A 550 2.66 -20.53 -8.95
CA PRO A 550 1.74 -21.67 -9.00
C PRO A 550 0.99 -21.91 -7.67
N GLU A 551 1.49 -21.33 -6.59
CA GLU A 551 0.98 -21.52 -5.22
C GLU A 551 0.11 -20.35 -4.73
N ARG A 552 0.35 -19.13 -5.24
CA ARG A 552 -0.20 -17.87 -4.74
C ARG A 552 -0.30 -16.84 -5.88
N ASP A 553 -1.46 -16.21 -6.05
CA ASP A 553 -1.61 -15.12 -7.01
C ASP A 553 -0.86 -13.85 -6.54
N SER A 554 -0.38 -13.03 -7.48
CA SER A 554 0.11 -11.69 -7.13
C SER A 554 -1.07 -10.73 -6.97
N TYR A 555 -1.12 -10.00 -5.86
CA TYR A 555 -2.29 -9.20 -5.45
C TYR A 555 -1.89 -7.77 -5.11
N VAL A 556 -2.69 -6.79 -5.52
CA VAL A 556 -2.40 -5.36 -5.38
C VAL A 556 -3.69 -4.62 -4.97
N ASN A 557 -3.71 -4.00 -3.80
CA ASN A 557 -4.94 -3.49 -3.19
C ASN A 557 -4.78 -2.20 -2.37
N GLY A 558 -5.82 -1.35 -2.40
CA GLY A 558 -5.95 -0.14 -1.56
C GLY A 558 -5.07 1.06 -1.98
N LEU A 559 -4.44 0.99 -3.14
CA LEU A 559 -3.35 1.89 -3.54
C LEU A 559 -3.79 3.01 -4.49
N GLY A 560 -3.05 4.13 -4.45
CA GLY A 560 -3.22 5.24 -5.40
C GLY A 560 -2.84 4.81 -6.82
N TYR A 561 -1.69 4.14 -6.91
CA TYR A 561 -1.25 3.44 -8.11
C TYR A 561 -0.77 2.03 -7.75
N GLY A 562 -1.47 0.99 -8.20
CA GLY A 562 -0.98 -0.39 -8.04
C GLY A 562 0.38 -0.57 -8.70
N VAL A 563 0.52 -0.13 -9.95
CA VAL A 563 1.77 -0.06 -10.70
C VAL A 563 1.90 1.28 -11.41
N ARG A 564 2.99 2.00 -11.19
CA ARG A 564 3.37 3.21 -11.91
C ARG A 564 4.67 2.98 -12.68
N VAL A 565 4.65 3.12 -14.01
CA VAL A 565 5.85 3.03 -14.84
C VAL A 565 6.06 4.36 -15.59
N ALA A 566 7.26 4.92 -15.51
CA ALA A 566 7.59 6.19 -16.17
C ALA A 566 9.03 6.18 -16.72
N GLN A 567 9.25 6.73 -17.92
CA GLN A 567 10.57 6.67 -18.58
C GLN A 567 10.92 8.00 -19.27
N TYR A 568 12.23 8.28 -19.38
CA TYR A 568 12.75 9.53 -20.00
C TYR A 568 13.98 9.33 -20.91
N SER A 569 14.58 8.15 -20.88
CA SER A 569 15.75 7.72 -21.66
C SER A 569 15.92 6.20 -21.49
N ALA A 570 16.68 5.52 -22.37
CA ALA A 570 16.91 4.07 -22.43
C ALA A 570 15.79 3.18 -21.88
N ILE A 571 14.89 2.75 -22.78
CA ILE A 571 13.70 1.99 -22.40
C ILE A 571 14.05 0.60 -21.87
N LYS A 572 13.45 0.28 -20.73
CA LYS A 572 13.47 -1.04 -20.11
C LYS A 572 12.03 -1.59 -20.08
N PRO A 573 11.78 -2.80 -20.58
CA PRO A 573 10.43 -3.37 -20.61
C PRO A 573 10.00 -3.82 -19.22
N TYR A 574 8.69 -3.89 -18.99
CA TYR A 574 8.08 -4.42 -17.77
C TYR A 574 7.02 -5.47 -18.12
N TYR A 575 6.76 -6.38 -17.18
CA TYR A 575 5.85 -7.51 -17.39
C TYR A 575 4.91 -7.64 -16.19
N VAL A 576 3.61 -7.57 -16.41
CA VAL A 576 2.56 -7.76 -15.40
C VAL A 576 1.60 -8.82 -15.91
N ARG A 577 1.52 -9.97 -15.22
CA ARG A 577 0.71 -11.10 -15.70
C ARG A 577 0.04 -11.90 -14.59
N LYS A 578 -1.25 -12.17 -14.78
CA LYS A 578 -2.14 -12.87 -13.82
C LYS A 578 -2.29 -12.20 -12.46
N ALA A 579 -1.75 -11.00 -12.29
CA ALA A 579 -1.95 -10.23 -11.09
C ALA A 579 -3.41 -9.79 -10.97
N ILE A 580 -3.88 -9.69 -9.73
CA ILE A 580 -5.18 -9.14 -9.36
C ILE A 580 -4.94 -7.74 -8.80
N PHE A 581 -5.60 -6.76 -9.40
CA PHE A 581 -5.68 -5.39 -8.92
C PHE A 581 -7.08 -5.15 -8.39
N GLU A 582 -7.21 -4.77 -7.13
CA GLU A 582 -8.50 -4.54 -6.47
C GLU A 582 -8.49 -3.20 -5.75
N ASP A 583 -9.59 -2.45 -5.88
CA ASP A 583 -9.83 -1.19 -5.15
C ASP A 583 -8.67 -0.17 -5.17
N CYS A 584 -7.88 -0.18 -6.26
CA CYS A 584 -6.84 0.82 -6.51
C CYS A 584 -7.39 1.97 -7.35
N TYR A 585 -7.00 3.23 -7.06
CA TYR A 585 -7.40 4.39 -7.87
C TYR A 585 -6.97 4.23 -9.33
N VAL A 586 -5.72 3.81 -9.55
CA VAL A 586 -5.24 3.32 -10.85
C VAL A 586 -4.53 1.98 -10.68
N GLY A 587 -5.00 0.94 -11.36
CA GLY A 587 -4.36 -0.37 -11.36
C GLY A 587 -2.95 -0.32 -11.95
N LEU A 588 -2.81 0.14 -13.19
CA LEU A 588 -1.52 0.30 -13.87
C LEU A 588 -1.45 1.58 -14.73
N ALA A 589 -0.40 2.38 -14.55
CA ALA A 589 -0.18 3.62 -15.29
C ALA A 589 1.21 3.69 -15.95
N GLY A 590 1.30 3.33 -17.24
CA GLY A 590 2.53 3.39 -18.04
C GLY A 590 2.68 4.72 -18.78
N SER A 591 3.84 5.39 -18.64
CA SER A 591 4.13 6.68 -19.25
C SER A 591 5.48 6.67 -19.99
N PHE A 592 5.45 7.00 -21.29
CA PHE A 592 6.59 6.89 -22.22
C PHE A 592 7.24 5.49 -22.26
N SER A 593 6.52 4.46 -21.84
CA SER A 593 7.04 3.12 -21.49
C SER A 593 6.74 2.06 -22.55
N SER A 594 7.44 2.14 -23.69
CA SER A 594 7.31 1.16 -24.79
C SER A 594 7.74 -0.26 -24.38
N PHE A 595 7.26 -1.27 -25.12
CA PHE A 595 7.57 -2.69 -24.92
C PHE A 595 7.11 -3.31 -23.58
N GLY A 596 6.26 -2.62 -22.81
CA GLY A 596 5.58 -3.19 -21.64
C GLY A 596 4.56 -4.27 -22.02
N THR A 597 4.40 -5.27 -21.16
CA THR A 597 3.47 -6.40 -21.36
C THR A 597 2.52 -6.52 -20.16
N VAL A 598 1.21 -6.45 -20.39
CA VAL A 598 0.14 -6.53 -19.39
C VAL A 598 -0.92 -7.52 -19.89
N VAL A 599 -0.87 -8.77 -19.41
CA VAL A 599 -1.70 -9.86 -19.95
C VAL A 599 -2.30 -10.80 -18.89
N GLU A 600 -3.48 -11.36 -19.15
CA GLU A 600 -4.21 -12.27 -18.23
C GLU A 600 -4.49 -11.71 -16.82
N ASN A 601 -4.37 -10.39 -16.58
CA ASN A 601 -4.62 -9.78 -15.27
C ASN A 601 -6.10 -9.53 -15.01
N THR A 602 -6.49 -9.39 -13.75
CA THR A 602 -7.86 -9.02 -13.35
C THR A 602 -7.85 -7.66 -12.64
N PHE A 603 -8.73 -6.76 -13.06
CA PHE A 603 -8.96 -5.44 -12.46
C PHE A 603 -10.38 -5.41 -11.88
N LEU A 604 -10.46 -5.46 -10.54
CA LEU A 604 -11.67 -5.32 -9.74
C LEU A 604 -11.79 -3.84 -9.35
N MET A 605 -12.92 -3.23 -9.72
CA MET A 605 -13.15 -1.79 -9.69
C MET A 605 -14.57 -1.45 -9.22
N GLY A 606 -14.82 -0.17 -9.01
CA GLY A 606 -16.09 0.38 -8.53
C GLY A 606 -15.99 0.92 -7.11
N THR A 607 -15.10 0.34 -6.31
CA THR A 607 -14.61 0.91 -5.05
C THR A 607 -13.25 1.56 -5.31
N ALA A 608 -13.07 2.79 -4.87
CA ALA A 608 -11.78 3.41 -4.62
C ALA A 608 -11.44 3.29 -3.12
N PRO A 609 -10.16 3.39 -2.70
CA PRO A 609 -9.74 3.20 -1.30
C PRO A 609 -10.53 4.04 -0.29
N ASP A 610 -10.98 5.22 -0.70
CA ASP A 610 -11.80 6.14 0.08
C ASP A 610 -12.77 6.91 -0.84
N ASN A 611 -13.31 8.05 -0.38
CA ASN A 611 -14.25 8.88 -1.13
C ASN A 611 -13.67 10.22 -1.65
N PHE A 612 -12.35 10.47 -1.50
CA PHE A 612 -11.68 11.71 -1.88
C PHE A 612 -11.75 11.97 -3.40
N GLN A 613 -11.17 11.10 -4.21
CA GLN A 613 -11.34 11.11 -5.66
C GLN A 613 -12.48 10.19 -6.05
N THR A 614 -13.19 10.55 -7.12
CA THR A 614 -14.41 9.87 -7.53
C THR A 614 -14.27 9.16 -8.88
N LYS A 615 -13.03 8.88 -9.30
CA LYS A 615 -12.70 8.31 -10.61
C LYS A 615 -11.65 7.22 -10.47
N GLN A 616 -11.71 6.20 -11.33
CA GLN A 616 -10.84 5.02 -11.25
C GLN A 616 -10.40 4.53 -12.63
N SER A 617 -9.25 3.86 -12.75
CA SER A 617 -8.84 3.20 -13.99
C SER A 617 -8.15 1.86 -13.77
N GLY A 618 -8.45 0.88 -14.62
CA GLY A 618 -7.68 -0.35 -14.70
C GLY A 618 -6.29 -0.11 -15.28
N ILE A 619 -6.21 0.37 -16.53
CA ILE A 619 -4.95 0.70 -17.21
C ILE A 619 -4.99 2.11 -17.79
N ILE A 620 -3.91 2.87 -17.62
CA ILE A 620 -3.64 4.14 -18.34
C ILE A 620 -2.30 4.00 -19.09
N LEU A 621 -2.30 4.28 -20.39
CA LEU A 621 -1.09 4.37 -21.23
C LEU A 621 -0.97 5.78 -21.83
N THR A 622 0.12 6.49 -21.51
CA THR A 622 0.33 7.89 -21.95
C THR A 622 1.65 8.09 -22.70
N GLY A 623 1.60 8.77 -23.84
CA GLY A 623 2.74 9.43 -24.48
C GLY A 623 3.64 8.54 -25.34
N ASN A 624 3.41 8.57 -26.66
CA ASN A 624 4.21 8.01 -27.76
C ASN A 624 4.87 6.65 -27.43
N GLN A 625 4.04 5.65 -27.16
CA GLN A 625 4.48 4.28 -26.84
C GLN A 625 4.34 3.34 -28.04
N THR A 626 5.15 2.28 -28.09
CA THR A 626 5.09 1.28 -29.16
C THR A 626 5.37 -0.14 -28.67
N GLY A 627 4.85 -1.13 -29.38
CA GLY A 627 5.21 -2.54 -29.20
C GLY A 627 4.89 -3.09 -27.81
N PHE A 628 3.96 -2.46 -27.11
CA PHE A 628 3.38 -2.98 -25.88
C PHE A 628 2.36 -4.08 -26.19
N GLU A 629 2.13 -4.96 -25.23
CA GLU A 629 1.16 -6.04 -25.30
C GLU A 629 0.11 -5.84 -24.20
N VAL A 630 -1.13 -5.45 -24.55
CA VAL A 630 -2.24 -5.34 -23.60
C VAL A 630 -3.40 -6.21 -24.07
N GLN A 631 -3.40 -7.46 -23.60
CA GLN A 631 -4.36 -8.46 -24.06
C GLN A 631 -4.77 -9.51 -23.04
N GLU A 632 -5.99 -10.03 -23.21
CA GLU A 632 -6.56 -11.12 -22.39
C GLU A 632 -6.74 -10.75 -20.90
N ASN A 633 -6.77 -9.45 -20.56
CA ASN A 633 -7.09 -8.95 -19.22
C ASN A 633 -8.60 -8.82 -19.00
N THR A 634 -9.03 -8.92 -17.74
CA THR A 634 -10.44 -8.86 -17.30
C THR A 634 -10.68 -7.62 -16.46
N PHE A 635 -11.74 -6.86 -16.75
CA PHE A 635 -12.12 -5.62 -16.09
C PHE A 635 -13.57 -5.72 -15.59
N ILE A 636 -13.76 -5.64 -14.27
CA ILE A 636 -15.07 -5.80 -13.61
C ILE A 636 -15.33 -4.56 -12.75
N SER A 637 -16.48 -3.91 -12.92
CA SER A 637 -16.89 -2.79 -12.08
C SER A 637 -18.27 -2.99 -11.45
N ASN A 638 -18.31 -3.04 -10.12
CA ASN A 638 -19.54 -3.23 -9.33
C ASN A 638 -20.09 -1.93 -8.69
N LYS A 639 -19.33 -0.83 -8.84
CA LYS A 639 -19.62 0.56 -8.40
C LYS A 639 -20.25 0.72 -7.01
N THR A 640 -19.40 1.02 -6.03
CA THR A 640 -19.75 1.27 -4.63
C THR A 640 -19.60 2.75 -4.28
N ASN A 641 -18.49 3.42 -4.66
CA ASN A 641 -18.27 4.85 -4.43
C ASN A 641 -17.75 5.64 -5.65
N ALA A 642 -17.10 4.99 -6.63
CA ALA A 642 -16.57 5.69 -7.81
C ALA A 642 -17.70 6.26 -8.70
N THR A 643 -17.62 7.53 -9.09
CA THR A 643 -18.60 8.17 -10.00
C THR A 643 -18.40 7.78 -11.46
N ALA A 644 -17.15 7.50 -11.87
CA ALA A 644 -16.77 7.05 -13.21
C ALA A 644 -15.54 6.12 -13.17
N THR A 645 -15.66 4.96 -13.79
CA THR A 645 -14.63 3.91 -13.82
C THR A 645 -14.27 3.58 -15.27
N PHE A 646 -12.97 3.44 -15.57
CA PHE A 646 -12.48 3.23 -16.93
C PHE A 646 -11.68 1.93 -17.01
N GLY A 647 -11.93 1.11 -18.04
CA GLY A 647 -11.16 -0.11 -18.26
C GLY A 647 -9.72 0.21 -18.69
N ILE A 648 -9.57 0.72 -19.92
CA ILE A 648 -8.28 1.16 -20.47
C ILE A 648 -8.37 2.56 -21.07
N ILE A 649 -7.50 3.47 -20.63
CA ILE A 649 -7.30 4.81 -21.22
C ILE A 649 -6.02 4.82 -22.07
N SER A 650 -6.14 5.27 -23.32
CA SER A 650 -5.04 5.46 -24.28
C SER A 650 -4.88 6.95 -24.62
N ASP A 651 -3.72 7.52 -24.31
CA ASP A 651 -3.48 8.97 -24.37
C ASP A 651 -2.18 9.29 -25.14
N ASP A 652 -2.31 10.04 -26.24
CA ASP A 652 -1.20 10.42 -27.15
C ASP A 652 -0.23 9.27 -27.50
N LEU A 653 -0.72 8.05 -27.77
CA LEU A 653 0.14 6.89 -28.04
C LEU A 653 0.97 6.98 -29.34
N GLY A 654 0.73 7.99 -30.19
CA GLY A 654 1.55 8.31 -31.35
C GLY A 654 1.07 7.67 -32.66
N ASP A 655 2.02 7.33 -33.54
CA ASP A 655 1.77 6.91 -34.93
C ASP A 655 2.21 5.46 -35.25
N MET A 656 2.60 4.69 -34.24
CA MET A 656 2.90 3.27 -34.38
C MET A 656 1.62 2.42 -34.41
N ASN A 657 1.66 1.30 -35.13
CA ASN A 657 0.59 0.30 -35.07
C ASN A 657 0.66 -0.42 -33.71
N ASN A 658 -0.27 -0.08 -32.82
CA ASN A 658 -0.44 -0.68 -31.50
C ASN A 658 -1.81 -1.37 -31.44
N VAL A 659 -1.92 -2.49 -30.72
CA VAL A 659 -3.18 -3.26 -30.67
C VAL A 659 -3.56 -3.55 -29.22
N ILE A 660 -4.76 -3.12 -28.81
CA ILE A 660 -5.38 -3.49 -27.54
C ILE A 660 -6.44 -4.54 -27.87
N ARG A 661 -6.27 -5.78 -27.39
CA ARG A 661 -7.06 -6.92 -27.91
C ARG A 661 -7.47 -7.97 -26.90
N LYS A 662 -8.59 -8.65 -27.16
CA LYS A 662 -9.10 -9.76 -26.33
C LYS A 662 -9.32 -9.45 -24.85
N ASN A 663 -9.42 -8.18 -24.47
CA ASN A 663 -9.74 -7.79 -23.10
C ASN A 663 -11.26 -7.91 -22.88
N TYR A 664 -11.66 -8.27 -21.67
CA TYR A 664 -13.06 -8.50 -21.28
C TYR A 664 -13.52 -7.41 -20.31
N PHE A 665 -14.61 -6.71 -20.63
CA PHE A 665 -15.12 -5.58 -19.86
C PHE A 665 -16.56 -5.84 -19.40
N MET A 666 -16.85 -5.71 -18.10
CA MET A 666 -18.16 -6.04 -17.52
C MET A 666 -18.56 -5.10 -16.38
N GLY A 667 -19.87 -4.83 -16.27
CA GLY A 667 -20.47 -4.07 -15.18
C GLY A 667 -20.62 -2.57 -15.44
N ASP A 668 -20.67 -1.77 -14.38
CA ASP A 668 -20.84 -0.31 -14.42
C ASP A 668 -19.48 0.36 -14.66
N LEU A 669 -19.02 0.31 -15.92
CA LEU A 669 -17.87 1.08 -16.42
C LEU A 669 -18.37 2.30 -17.20
N PHE A 670 -17.80 3.49 -16.96
CA PHE A 670 -18.06 4.68 -17.78
C PHE A 670 -17.62 4.43 -19.24
N ALA A 671 -16.44 3.84 -19.41
CA ALA A 671 -15.96 3.34 -20.69
C ALA A 671 -15.11 2.07 -20.51
N GLY A 672 -15.34 1.05 -21.35
CA GLY A 672 -14.42 -0.09 -21.48
C GLY A 672 -13.07 0.36 -22.02
N ASN A 673 -13.09 1.08 -23.15
CA ASN A 673 -11.90 1.65 -23.78
C ASN A 673 -12.09 3.14 -24.05
N GLN A 674 -11.13 3.97 -23.65
CA GLN A 674 -11.06 5.40 -23.98
C GLN A 674 -9.81 5.71 -24.80
N ALA A 675 -9.93 6.56 -25.82
CA ALA A 675 -8.81 7.13 -26.57
C ALA A 675 -8.87 8.66 -26.61
N ILE A 676 -7.75 9.32 -26.35
CA ILE A 676 -7.66 10.78 -26.17
C ILE A 676 -6.37 11.29 -26.81
N ARG A 677 -6.40 12.48 -27.43
CA ARG A 677 -5.25 13.02 -28.18
C ARG A 677 -4.78 12.04 -29.28
N ARG A 678 -3.54 12.14 -29.74
CA ARG A 678 -3.07 11.49 -30.98
C ARG A 678 -2.67 10.02 -30.74
N ASN A 679 -3.59 9.09 -30.96
CA ASN A 679 -3.32 7.64 -30.96
C ASN A 679 -3.31 7.05 -32.38
N GLY A 680 -3.21 7.88 -33.42
CA GLY A 680 -3.02 7.41 -34.78
C GLY A 680 -2.90 8.51 -35.83
N VAL A 681 -2.81 8.11 -37.09
CA VAL A 681 -2.68 9.01 -38.24
C VAL A 681 -3.93 8.91 -39.12
N GLN A 682 -4.61 10.05 -39.33
CA GLN A 682 -5.82 10.12 -40.17
C GLN A 682 -5.54 9.98 -41.69
N ASN A 683 -4.30 10.12 -42.15
CA ASN A 683 -3.95 9.98 -43.57
C ASN A 683 -4.25 8.57 -44.09
N PHE A 684 -5.16 8.49 -45.06
CA PHE A 684 -5.66 7.25 -45.64
C PHE A 684 -4.68 6.52 -46.58
N GLU A 685 -3.51 7.08 -46.88
CA GLU A 685 -2.48 6.38 -47.65
C GLU A 685 -1.71 5.35 -46.81
N LEU A 686 -1.52 5.62 -45.51
CA LEU A 686 -0.86 4.73 -44.55
C LEU A 686 -1.55 4.84 -43.18
N SER A 687 -2.73 4.22 -43.05
CA SER A 687 -3.51 4.18 -41.81
C SER A 687 -2.79 3.39 -40.70
N ARG A 688 -2.04 4.11 -39.86
CA ARG A 688 -1.34 3.60 -38.67
C ARG A 688 -1.93 4.17 -37.37
N GLY A 689 -1.67 3.50 -36.26
CA GLY A 689 -2.08 3.91 -34.92
C GLY A 689 -2.64 2.74 -34.10
N LEU A 690 -3.34 3.08 -33.03
CA LEU A 690 -4.09 2.16 -32.18
C LEU A 690 -5.26 1.50 -32.93
N SER A 691 -5.32 0.17 -32.94
CA SER A 691 -6.54 -0.61 -33.22
C SER A 691 -7.04 -1.41 -32.01
N TYR A 692 -8.36 -1.56 -31.95
CA TYR A 692 -9.05 -2.39 -30.97
C TYR A 692 -9.59 -3.66 -31.65
N GLU A 693 -9.17 -4.84 -31.19
CA GLU A 693 -9.47 -6.11 -31.86
C GLU A 693 -9.91 -7.19 -30.87
N CYS A 694 -10.98 -7.93 -31.17
CA CYS A 694 -11.49 -9.03 -30.33
C CYS A 694 -11.81 -8.71 -28.86
N ASN A 695 -11.93 -7.44 -28.46
CA ASN A 695 -12.33 -7.08 -27.10
C ASN A 695 -13.83 -7.36 -26.90
N GLU A 696 -14.22 -7.90 -25.75
CA GLU A 696 -15.62 -8.23 -25.45
C GLU A 696 -16.19 -7.31 -24.37
N ASN A 697 -17.35 -6.72 -24.63
CA ASN A 697 -17.99 -5.75 -23.73
C ASN A 697 -19.38 -6.23 -23.31
N TYR A 698 -19.59 -6.27 -22.00
CA TYR A 698 -20.82 -6.67 -21.31
C TYR A 698 -21.17 -5.61 -20.26
N LEU A 699 -21.21 -4.35 -20.68
CA LEU A 699 -21.45 -3.20 -19.81
C LEU A 699 -22.94 -3.09 -19.45
N THR A 700 -23.21 -2.68 -18.21
CA THR A 700 -24.56 -2.40 -17.69
C THR A 700 -24.84 -0.90 -17.69
N GLU A 701 -26.12 -0.51 -17.72
CA GLU A 701 -26.49 0.89 -17.54
C GLU A 701 -26.02 1.41 -16.18
N ALA A 702 -25.12 2.40 -16.20
CA ALA A 702 -24.71 3.07 -15.00
C ALA A 702 -25.88 3.84 -14.36
N SER A 703 -25.89 3.92 -13.03
CA SER A 703 -26.70 4.90 -12.29
C SER A 703 -26.44 6.36 -12.72
N ASN A 704 -25.33 6.61 -13.44
CA ASN A 704 -24.89 7.91 -13.94
C ASN A 704 -25.00 8.10 -15.48
N GLN A 705 -25.91 7.42 -16.18
CA GLN A 705 -26.23 7.68 -17.61
C GLN A 705 -25.12 7.48 -18.67
N TYR A 706 -24.04 6.75 -18.39
CA TYR A 706 -22.93 6.47 -19.34
C TYR A 706 -22.58 4.97 -19.34
N GLY A 707 -21.75 4.54 -20.30
CA GLY A 707 -21.41 3.11 -20.47
C GLY A 707 -20.89 2.77 -21.87
N PHE A 708 -19.83 3.44 -22.33
CA PHE A 708 -19.32 3.28 -23.70
C PHE A 708 -18.43 2.04 -23.84
N ASP A 709 -18.64 1.18 -24.84
CA ASP A 709 -17.68 0.10 -25.12
C ASP A 709 -16.34 0.70 -25.63
N PHE A 710 -16.46 1.71 -26.52
CA PHE A 710 -15.35 2.53 -27.02
C PHE A 710 -15.75 4.02 -27.05
N PHE A 711 -14.94 4.87 -26.41
CA PHE A 711 -15.10 6.33 -26.38
C PHE A 711 -13.83 7.04 -26.88
N ILE A 712 -13.93 7.68 -28.04
CA ILE A 712 -12.86 8.49 -28.64
C ILE A 712 -13.18 9.96 -28.32
N GLY A 713 -12.45 10.54 -27.37
CA GLY A 713 -12.85 11.73 -26.63
C GLY A 713 -12.70 13.08 -27.35
N GLU A 714 -13.51 14.06 -26.92
CA GLU A 714 -13.70 15.39 -27.52
C GLU A 714 -12.55 16.40 -27.29
N TYR A 715 -11.31 15.94 -27.40
CA TYR A 715 -10.14 16.81 -27.39
C TYR A 715 -9.73 17.19 -28.83
N PRO A 716 -9.34 18.44 -29.10
CA PRO A 716 -8.82 18.85 -30.40
C PRO A 716 -7.69 17.91 -30.88
N SER A 717 -7.82 17.41 -32.12
CA SER A 717 -6.92 16.41 -32.72
C SER A 717 -6.87 15.01 -32.06
N THR A 718 -7.89 14.58 -31.30
CA THR A 718 -8.00 13.15 -30.93
C THR A 718 -8.05 12.26 -32.18
N THR A 719 -7.23 11.21 -32.21
CA THR A 719 -7.18 10.23 -33.31
C THR A 719 -6.96 8.80 -32.80
N ILE A 720 -7.40 7.83 -33.60
CA ILE A 720 -6.93 6.43 -33.57
C ILE A 720 -6.56 6.02 -35.01
N ARG A 721 -6.17 4.76 -35.23
CA ARG A 721 -5.96 4.22 -36.60
C ARG A 721 -7.28 4.28 -37.39
N LYS A 722 -7.30 5.00 -38.52
CA LYS A 722 -8.54 5.21 -39.29
C LYS A 722 -9.19 3.92 -39.80
N SER A 723 -8.40 2.91 -40.18
CA SER A 723 -8.88 1.57 -40.53
C SER A 723 -8.86 0.65 -39.30
N GLN A 724 -10.01 0.50 -38.63
CA GLN A 724 -10.20 -0.46 -37.55
C GLN A 724 -10.51 -1.84 -38.16
N ASN A 725 -9.44 -2.55 -38.53
CA ASN A 725 -9.48 -3.88 -39.13
C ASN A 725 -8.38 -4.78 -38.55
N ALA A 726 -8.65 -6.08 -38.47
CA ALA A 726 -7.64 -7.12 -38.37
C ALA A 726 -7.26 -7.63 -39.78
N PHE A 727 -6.23 -8.48 -39.88
CA PHE A 727 -5.79 -9.08 -41.14
C PHE A 727 -5.93 -10.60 -41.17
N SER A 728 -6.06 -11.14 -42.38
CA SER A 728 -5.87 -12.56 -42.67
C SER A 728 -4.47 -12.81 -43.25
N ASP A 729 -4.01 -14.07 -43.22
CA ASP A 729 -2.72 -14.54 -43.78
C ASP A 729 -2.49 -14.14 -45.26
N GLN A 730 -3.56 -13.74 -45.96
CA GLN A 730 -3.52 -13.27 -47.36
C GLN A 730 -3.46 -11.74 -47.49
N GLY A 731 -3.23 -11.00 -46.40
CA GLY A 731 -3.18 -9.53 -46.38
C GLY A 731 -4.52 -8.83 -46.56
N LYS A 732 -5.64 -9.56 -46.51
CA LYS A 732 -6.98 -8.98 -46.68
C LYS A 732 -7.54 -8.56 -45.33
N PHE A 733 -8.24 -7.42 -45.33
CA PHE A 733 -9.04 -6.97 -44.18
C PHE A 733 -10.07 -8.04 -43.78
N ILE A 734 -10.12 -8.34 -42.48
CA ILE A 734 -11.15 -9.14 -41.83
C ILE A 734 -11.74 -8.34 -40.65
N SER A 735 -12.77 -8.86 -39.98
CA SER A 735 -13.43 -8.10 -38.91
C SER A 735 -12.49 -7.83 -37.74
N THR A 736 -12.69 -6.74 -37.00
CA THR A 736 -11.97 -6.49 -35.74
C THR A 736 -12.17 -7.63 -34.75
N GLY A 737 -13.36 -8.25 -34.75
CA GLY A 737 -13.76 -9.29 -33.82
C GLY A 737 -14.37 -8.77 -32.50
N ASN A 738 -14.35 -7.46 -32.23
CA ASN A 738 -14.89 -6.91 -30.98
C ASN A 738 -16.39 -7.24 -30.84
N LEU A 739 -16.84 -7.49 -29.61
CA LEU A 739 -18.25 -7.67 -29.26
C LEU A 739 -18.74 -6.45 -28.48
N PHE A 740 -19.87 -5.90 -28.89
CA PHE A 740 -20.49 -4.71 -28.29
C PHE A 740 -21.62 -5.07 -27.33
N SER A 741 -21.78 -4.27 -26.27
CA SER A 741 -22.83 -4.36 -25.28
C SER A 741 -24.23 -4.25 -25.92
N ARG A 742 -25.24 -4.88 -25.32
CA ARG A 742 -26.59 -4.97 -25.92
C ARG A 742 -27.73 -4.44 -25.07
N ASN A 743 -27.50 -4.24 -23.78
CA ASN A 743 -28.50 -3.73 -22.84
C ASN A 743 -28.32 -2.23 -22.53
N ASN A 744 -27.59 -1.48 -23.37
CA ASN A 744 -27.32 -0.06 -23.20
C ASN A 744 -28.27 0.78 -24.10
N PRO A 745 -29.13 1.66 -23.53
CA PRO A 745 -30.01 2.53 -24.27
C PRO A 745 -29.67 4.02 -24.06
N SER A 746 -28.61 4.56 -24.69
CA SER A 746 -28.68 5.92 -25.28
C SER A 746 -27.45 6.42 -26.04
N LYS A 747 -26.20 6.05 -25.65
CA LYS A 747 -25.02 6.87 -25.99
C LYS A 747 -23.85 6.22 -26.75
N GLY A 748 -23.77 4.89 -26.93
CA GLY A 748 -22.89 4.32 -27.96
C GLY A 748 -22.14 3.02 -27.67
N ASP A 749 -22.35 2.03 -28.54
CA ASP A 749 -21.40 0.94 -28.85
C ASP A 749 -20.03 1.50 -29.28
N PHE A 750 -20.00 2.58 -30.07
CA PHE A 750 -18.76 3.22 -30.52
C PHE A 750 -18.97 4.73 -30.69
N ASN A 751 -18.50 5.53 -29.74
CA ASN A 751 -18.62 6.99 -29.78
C ASN A 751 -17.29 7.62 -30.24
N ALA A 752 -17.29 8.32 -31.36
CA ALA A 752 -16.19 9.16 -31.82
C ALA A 752 -16.71 10.54 -32.27
N THR A 753 -16.64 11.52 -31.36
CA THR A 753 -17.06 12.90 -31.61
C THR A 753 -15.88 13.76 -32.07
N PHE A 754 -15.68 13.80 -33.39
CA PHE A 754 -14.73 14.67 -34.04
C PHE A 754 -15.28 16.08 -34.29
N GLU A 755 -14.39 17.06 -34.40
CA GLU A 755 -14.71 18.34 -35.04
C GLU A 755 -15.07 18.18 -36.52
N LEU A 756 -15.75 19.18 -37.08
CA LEU A 756 -16.47 19.17 -38.37
C LEU A 756 -15.65 18.90 -39.65
N ASN A 757 -14.35 18.59 -39.55
CA ASN A 757 -13.42 18.46 -40.69
C ASN A 757 -12.62 17.15 -40.75
N PHE A 758 -12.85 16.19 -39.84
CA PHE A 758 -12.16 14.89 -39.86
C PHE A 758 -12.90 13.81 -40.67
N ASP A 759 -12.16 12.83 -41.18
CA ASP A 759 -12.72 11.67 -41.87
C ASP A 759 -13.32 10.68 -40.85
N LEU A 760 -14.39 9.97 -41.24
CA LEU A 760 -14.94 8.87 -40.45
C LEU A 760 -13.94 7.70 -40.33
N ILE A 761 -13.94 7.03 -39.17
CA ILE A 761 -13.21 5.78 -38.96
C ILE A 761 -13.89 4.65 -39.73
N ASP A 762 -13.14 3.89 -40.53
CA ASP A 762 -13.61 2.68 -41.19
C ASP A 762 -13.63 1.51 -40.18
N TYR A 763 -14.82 1.10 -39.72
CA TYR A 763 -14.99 0.00 -38.76
C TYR A 763 -15.41 -1.31 -39.44
N PHE A 764 -14.55 -2.34 -39.40
CA PHE A 764 -14.75 -3.59 -40.12
C PHE A 764 -15.39 -4.69 -39.25
N TYR A 765 -16.57 -5.19 -39.65
CA TYR A 765 -17.35 -6.20 -38.91
C TYR A 765 -17.83 -7.37 -39.78
N PHE A 766 -18.08 -8.51 -39.15
CA PHE A 766 -18.69 -9.68 -39.78
C PHE A 766 -20.17 -9.79 -39.35
N ASP A 767 -21.08 -10.00 -40.30
CA ASP A 767 -22.51 -10.19 -40.04
C ASP A 767 -22.79 -11.70 -39.97
N ASP A 768 -22.74 -12.25 -38.76
CA ASP A 768 -22.97 -13.68 -38.50
C ASP A 768 -24.47 -13.98 -38.38
N GLN A 769 -24.89 -15.12 -38.91
CA GLN A 769 -26.26 -15.61 -38.86
C GLN A 769 -26.19 -17.15 -38.70
N PRO A 770 -26.65 -17.74 -37.58
CA PRO A 770 -27.73 -17.24 -36.72
C PRO A 770 -27.31 -16.73 -35.32
N ILE A 771 -26.00 -16.69 -35.00
CA ILE A 771 -25.52 -16.15 -33.71
C ILE A 771 -25.53 -14.61 -33.82
N PRO A 772 -26.17 -13.87 -32.90
CA PRO A 772 -26.57 -12.49 -33.16
C PRO A 772 -25.39 -11.54 -33.35
N ASP A 773 -25.42 -10.70 -34.39
CA ASP A 773 -25.32 -9.21 -34.42
C ASP A 773 -24.37 -8.45 -33.45
N LEU A 774 -23.49 -9.12 -32.68
CA LEU A 774 -22.68 -8.53 -31.61
C LEU A 774 -21.46 -7.76 -32.14
N GLN A 775 -20.93 -8.09 -33.33
CA GLN A 775 -19.79 -7.37 -33.94
C GLN A 775 -20.19 -6.04 -34.61
N LYS A 776 -21.48 -5.73 -34.68
CA LYS A 776 -22.02 -4.59 -35.43
C LYS A 776 -22.43 -3.47 -34.46
N PRO A 777 -21.78 -2.30 -34.46
CA PRO A 777 -22.17 -1.24 -33.55
C PRO A 777 -23.56 -0.69 -33.93
N LYS A 778 -24.45 -0.55 -32.94
CA LYS A 778 -25.86 -0.15 -33.11
C LYS A 778 -26.06 1.33 -32.84
N GLN A 779 -25.61 1.82 -31.69
CA GLN A 779 -25.49 3.23 -31.34
C GLN A 779 -24.05 3.67 -31.62
N TYR A 780 -23.82 4.64 -32.49
CA TYR A 780 -22.48 5.06 -32.86
C TYR A 780 -22.43 6.46 -33.48
N SER A 781 -21.24 7.06 -33.44
CA SER A 781 -20.88 8.33 -34.06
C SER A 781 -19.48 8.20 -34.69
N GLY A 782 -19.12 9.09 -35.62
CA GLY A 782 -17.76 9.18 -36.19
C GLY A 782 -17.23 7.98 -37.00
N ILE A 783 -18.02 6.92 -37.21
CA ILE A 783 -17.60 5.71 -37.94
C ILE A 783 -18.44 5.42 -39.19
N ASP A 784 -17.79 4.88 -40.23
CA ASP A 784 -18.41 4.24 -41.40
C ASP A 784 -18.26 2.71 -41.27
N LYS A 785 -19.34 1.96 -41.45
CA LYS A 785 -19.41 0.54 -41.07
C LYS A 785 -19.20 -0.38 -42.27
N ARG A 786 -18.04 -1.02 -42.33
CA ARG A 786 -17.61 -1.93 -43.40
C ARG A 786 -17.95 -3.38 -43.06
N ILE A 787 -18.88 -3.99 -43.79
CA ILE A 787 -19.13 -5.44 -43.71
C ILE A 787 -18.04 -6.20 -44.47
N VAL A 788 -17.56 -7.31 -43.91
CA VAL A 788 -16.59 -8.22 -44.55
C VAL A 788 -17.08 -9.67 -44.59
N GLY A 789 -16.62 -10.41 -45.60
CA GLY A 789 -16.95 -11.83 -45.80
C GLY A 789 -16.10 -12.83 -45.01
N THR A 790 -15.26 -12.35 -44.07
CA THR A 790 -14.38 -13.21 -43.26
C THR A 790 -14.37 -12.73 -41.80
N ARG A 791 -14.71 -13.66 -40.90
CA ARG A 791 -14.71 -13.46 -39.45
C ARG A 791 -13.29 -13.58 -38.87
N ASN A 792 -12.91 -12.67 -37.98
CA ASN A 792 -11.80 -12.89 -37.07
C ASN A 792 -12.20 -13.89 -35.97
N PHE A 793 -11.40 -14.92 -35.77
CA PHE A 793 -11.64 -16.01 -34.81
C PHE A 793 -11.05 -15.74 -33.41
N CYS A 794 -10.36 -14.61 -33.21
CA CYS A 794 -9.88 -14.16 -31.90
C CYS A 794 -8.98 -15.18 -31.18
N LEU A 795 -8.15 -15.87 -31.97
CA LEU A 795 -7.13 -16.80 -31.47
C LEU A 795 -6.20 -16.06 -30.50
N SER A 796 -5.81 -16.72 -29.40
CA SER A 796 -4.68 -16.23 -28.61
C SER A 796 -3.42 -16.33 -29.47
N THR A 797 -2.67 -15.24 -29.52
CA THR A 797 -1.39 -15.13 -30.26
C THR A 797 -0.29 -14.60 -29.35
N TYR A 798 -0.53 -14.58 -28.03
CA TYR A 798 0.44 -14.15 -27.05
C TYR A 798 1.58 -15.17 -26.92
N CYS A 799 2.79 -14.65 -26.73
CA CYS A 799 3.99 -15.39 -26.42
C CYS A 799 4.75 -14.62 -25.33
N MET A 800 5.42 -15.32 -24.43
CA MET A 800 6.18 -14.65 -23.37
C MET A 800 7.41 -13.96 -23.96
N PRO A 801 7.66 -12.66 -23.67
CA PRO A 801 8.86 -11.97 -24.10
C PRO A 801 10.16 -12.65 -23.62
N PRO A 802 11.22 -12.72 -24.45
CA PRO A 802 11.22 -12.38 -25.87
C PRO A 802 10.46 -13.43 -26.70
N CYS A 803 9.44 -13.00 -27.44
CA CYS A 803 8.64 -13.84 -28.35
C CYS A 803 9.46 -14.47 -29.50
N LEU A 804 10.69 -13.99 -29.72
CA LEU A 804 11.59 -14.40 -30.79
C LEU A 804 12.83 -15.07 -30.19
N ILE A 805 13.28 -16.16 -30.81
CA ILE A 805 14.52 -16.85 -30.44
C ILE A 805 15.60 -16.67 -31.51
N THR A 806 16.88 -16.80 -31.12
CA THR A 806 18.04 -16.45 -31.94
C THR A 806 18.10 -17.18 -33.29
N VAL A 807 17.52 -18.39 -33.39
CA VAL A 807 17.45 -19.17 -34.65
C VAL A 807 16.44 -18.60 -35.66
N ASP A 808 15.39 -17.93 -35.19
CA ASP A 808 14.34 -17.33 -36.02
C ASP A 808 14.62 -15.87 -36.39
N LEU A 809 15.55 -15.22 -35.66
CA LEU A 809 15.96 -13.84 -35.91
C LEU A 809 16.41 -13.57 -37.37
N PRO A 810 17.16 -14.44 -38.07
CA PRO A 810 17.47 -14.25 -39.49
C PRO A 810 16.24 -14.33 -40.40
N LEU A 811 15.26 -15.18 -40.06
CA LEU A 811 14.02 -15.32 -40.82
C LEU A 811 13.17 -14.04 -40.67
N ARG A 812 12.96 -13.55 -39.44
CA ARG A 812 12.21 -12.29 -39.22
C ARG A 812 12.86 -11.07 -39.86
N LYS A 813 14.19 -11.03 -39.93
CA LYS A 813 14.92 -10.00 -40.69
C LYS A 813 14.66 -10.09 -42.21
N ALA A 814 14.50 -11.29 -42.76
CA ALA A 814 14.11 -11.49 -44.15
C ALA A 814 12.63 -11.16 -44.39
N ASP A 815 11.73 -11.54 -43.48
CA ASP A 815 10.29 -11.20 -43.51
C ASP A 815 10.11 -9.67 -43.56
N PHE A 816 10.79 -8.93 -42.67
CA PHE A 816 10.79 -7.47 -42.67
C PHE A 816 11.23 -6.89 -44.03
N ALA A 817 12.35 -7.38 -44.59
CA ALA A 817 12.85 -6.89 -45.88
C ALA A 817 11.90 -7.22 -47.06
N SER A 818 11.22 -8.37 -46.99
CA SER A 818 10.17 -8.77 -47.93
C SER A 818 8.97 -7.84 -47.85
N HIS A 819 8.36 -7.69 -46.67
CA HIS A 819 7.22 -6.79 -46.45
C HIS A 819 7.58 -5.32 -46.75
N ARG A 820 8.80 -4.88 -46.47
CA ARG A 820 9.29 -3.54 -46.84
C ARG A 820 9.32 -3.33 -48.36
N THR A 821 9.72 -4.34 -49.11
CA THR A 821 9.73 -4.30 -50.59
C THR A 821 8.31 -4.30 -51.15
N LEU A 822 7.42 -5.11 -50.57
CA LEU A 822 6.00 -5.17 -50.97
C LEU A 822 5.24 -3.90 -50.61
N LEU A 823 5.53 -3.28 -49.46
CA LEU A 823 4.99 -1.97 -49.04
C LEU A 823 5.33 -0.88 -50.06
N ASN A 824 6.60 -0.74 -50.42
CA ASN A 824 7.03 0.24 -51.43
C ASN A 824 6.35 -0.01 -52.79
N THR A 825 6.12 -1.28 -53.15
CA THR A 825 5.41 -1.68 -54.36
C THR A 825 3.93 -1.33 -54.29
N ALA A 826 3.28 -1.54 -53.15
CA ALA A 826 1.87 -1.21 -52.91
C ALA A 826 1.64 0.32 -52.96
N ILE A 827 2.52 1.10 -52.32
CA ILE A 827 2.49 2.58 -52.37
C ILE A 827 2.65 3.07 -53.82
N ALA A 828 3.64 2.55 -54.56
CA ALA A 828 3.86 2.93 -55.96
C ALA A 828 2.68 2.57 -56.89
N ASN A 829 1.89 1.54 -56.54
CA ASN A 829 0.68 1.13 -57.25
C ASN A 829 -0.61 1.81 -56.73
N ASN A 830 -0.54 2.61 -55.66
CA ASN A 830 -1.69 3.14 -54.91
C ASN A 830 -2.65 2.03 -54.38
N ASP A 831 -2.11 0.84 -54.08
CA ASP A 831 -2.84 -0.23 -53.39
C ASP A 831 -2.83 0.05 -51.89
N LYS A 832 -3.88 0.71 -51.41
CA LYS A 832 -4.02 1.10 -50.01
C LYS A 832 -4.17 -0.10 -49.07
N VAL A 833 -4.81 -1.18 -49.50
CA VAL A 833 -5.03 -2.37 -48.66
C VAL A 833 -3.69 -3.08 -48.41
N ALA A 834 -2.93 -3.34 -49.48
CA ALA A 834 -1.60 -3.93 -49.36
C ALA A 834 -0.61 -2.98 -48.65
N SER A 835 -0.73 -1.67 -48.82
CA SER A 835 0.12 -0.69 -48.11
C SER A 835 -0.13 -0.69 -46.60
N ILE A 836 -1.40 -0.68 -46.17
CA ILE A 836 -1.74 -0.73 -44.73
C ILE A 836 -1.34 -2.08 -44.14
N TYR A 837 -1.59 -3.20 -44.84
CA TYR A 837 -1.16 -4.54 -44.41
C TYR A 837 0.36 -4.60 -44.22
N HIS A 838 1.14 -4.32 -45.27
CA HIS A 838 2.59 -4.48 -45.20
C HIS A 838 3.25 -3.47 -44.27
N LYS A 839 2.65 -2.29 -44.02
CA LYS A 839 3.15 -1.40 -42.97
C LYS A 839 2.88 -1.97 -41.56
N SER A 840 1.70 -2.56 -41.33
CA SER A 840 1.39 -3.29 -40.09
C SER A 840 2.40 -4.41 -39.83
N GLU A 841 2.71 -5.24 -40.85
CA GLU A 841 3.73 -6.29 -40.74
C GLU A 841 5.12 -5.74 -40.47
N THR A 842 5.57 -4.69 -41.18
CA THR A 842 6.90 -4.10 -40.88
C THR A 842 6.98 -3.50 -39.49
N ASP A 843 5.90 -2.95 -38.95
CA ASP A 843 5.86 -2.37 -37.60
C ASP A 843 5.91 -3.47 -36.53
N GLY A 844 5.09 -4.51 -36.65
CA GLY A 844 5.07 -5.65 -35.73
C GLY A 844 6.40 -6.41 -35.74
N ILE A 845 6.98 -6.67 -36.91
CA ILE A 845 8.28 -7.36 -37.02
C ILE A 845 9.42 -6.49 -36.49
N ALA A 846 9.40 -5.16 -36.71
CA ALA A 846 10.40 -4.26 -36.14
C ALA A 846 10.28 -4.17 -34.61
N GLY A 847 9.05 -4.15 -34.08
CA GLY A 847 8.78 -4.22 -32.64
C GLY A 847 9.28 -5.52 -32.02
N LEU A 848 8.96 -6.67 -32.63
CA LEU A 848 9.41 -8.00 -32.18
C LEU A 848 10.93 -8.14 -32.16
N ILE A 849 11.63 -7.63 -33.19
CA ILE A 849 13.10 -7.68 -33.24
C ILE A 849 13.73 -6.67 -32.26
N ALA A 850 13.11 -5.50 -32.03
CA ALA A 850 13.56 -4.58 -31.00
C ALA A 850 13.38 -5.18 -29.58
N GLN A 851 12.25 -5.84 -29.32
CA GLN A 851 12.00 -6.58 -28.08
C GLN A 851 13.04 -7.70 -27.88
N TYR A 852 13.35 -8.49 -28.92
CA TYR A 852 14.46 -9.46 -28.85
C TYR A 852 15.76 -8.82 -28.36
N TYR A 853 16.15 -7.67 -28.92
CA TYR A 853 17.38 -6.97 -28.53
C TYR A 853 17.33 -6.28 -27.16
N LEU A 854 16.15 -6.13 -26.54
CA LEU A 854 16.02 -5.68 -25.15
C LEU A 854 16.22 -6.83 -24.14
N TYR A 855 15.91 -8.07 -24.52
CA TYR A 855 16.07 -9.25 -23.65
C TYR A 855 17.31 -10.12 -23.98
N ASP A 856 18.04 -9.84 -25.08
CA ASP A 856 19.25 -10.58 -25.47
C ASP A 856 20.44 -10.24 -24.58
N THR A 857 20.77 -11.15 -23.65
CA THR A 857 21.92 -11.06 -22.74
C THR A 857 23.19 -11.76 -23.26
N LEU A 858 23.16 -12.32 -24.47
CA LEU A 858 24.25 -13.15 -25.03
C LEU A 858 24.92 -12.53 -26.26
N SER A 859 24.15 -11.87 -27.11
CA SER A 859 24.61 -11.17 -28.33
C SER A 859 24.13 -9.73 -28.41
N TYR A 860 23.98 -9.08 -27.24
CA TYR A 860 23.50 -7.71 -27.10
C TYR A 860 24.22 -6.75 -28.06
N SER A 861 23.44 -6.02 -28.84
CA SER A 861 23.95 -5.06 -29.81
C SER A 861 23.08 -3.82 -29.79
N ASN A 862 23.49 -2.85 -28.97
CA ASN A 862 22.80 -1.56 -28.83
C ASN A 862 22.66 -0.83 -30.19
N ASP A 863 23.66 -0.91 -31.07
CA ASP A 863 23.56 -0.37 -32.42
C ASP A 863 22.53 -1.11 -33.30
N SER A 864 22.36 -2.42 -33.11
CA SER A 864 21.25 -3.16 -33.73
C SER A 864 19.91 -2.69 -33.17
N LEU A 865 19.77 -2.54 -31.85
CA LEU A 865 18.55 -2.05 -31.20
C LEU A 865 18.15 -0.66 -31.75
N LYS A 866 19.10 0.29 -31.76
CA LYS A 866 18.92 1.63 -32.35
C LYS A 866 18.55 1.56 -33.83
N GLN A 867 19.13 0.65 -34.61
CA GLN A 867 18.72 0.46 -36.01
C GLN A 867 17.29 -0.10 -36.14
N TRP A 868 16.86 -1.01 -35.27
CA TRP A 868 15.48 -1.52 -35.29
C TRP A 868 14.44 -0.49 -34.85
N TYR A 869 14.78 0.40 -33.92
CA TYR A 869 13.97 1.60 -33.64
C TYR A 869 13.88 2.53 -34.87
N ARG A 870 14.97 2.75 -35.62
CA ARG A 870 14.91 3.52 -36.88
C ARG A 870 14.06 2.82 -37.96
N ASN A 871 14.10 1.49 -38.05
CA ASN A 871 13.32 0.68 -38.99
C ASN A 871 11.78 0.77 -38.78
N MET A 872 11.32 1.25 -37.62
CA MET A 872 9.91 1.51 -37.35
C MET A 872 9.34 2.68 -38.17
N GLU A 873 10.19 3.63 -38.59
CA GLU A 873 9.82 4.79 -39.41
C GLU A 873 8.58 5.52 -38.84
N ALA A 874 8.73 6.00 -37.61
CA ALA A 874 7.73 6.65 -36.79
C ALA A 874 8.39 7.75 -35.95
N ILE A 875 7.61 8.70 -35.44
CA ILE A 875 8.12 9.71 -34.50
C ILE A 875 8.62 8.98 -33.24
N THR A 876 7.83 8.06 -32.68
CA THR A 876 8.21 7.17 -31.58
C THR A 876 9.55 6.48 -31.83
N GLY A 877 9.78 5.92 -33.02
CA GLY A 877 11.02 5.24 -33.38
C GLY A 877 12.27 6.14 -33.30
N GLN A 878 12.16 7.44 -33.61
CA GLN A 878 13.29 8.37 -33.45
C GLN A 878 13.45 8.84 -31.99
N LEU A 879 12.34 8.99 -31.25
CA LEU A 879 12.37 9.32 -29.81
C LEU A 879 13.03 8.19 -28.98
N LEU A 880 12.77 6.93 -29.32
CA LEU A 880 13.46 5.78 -28.72
C LEU A 880 14.98 5.86 -28.94
N VAL A 881 15.41 6.22 -30.16
CA VAL A 881 16.84 6.36 -30.48
C VAL A 881 17.47 7.56 -29.77
N SER A 882 16.80 8.70 -29.69
CA SER A 882 17.34 9.85 -28.95
C SER A 882 17.43 9.56 -27.45
N GLY A 883 16.46 8.85 -26.88
CA GLY A 883 16.48 8.41 -25.48
C GLY A 883 17.56 7.38 -25.19
N GLN A 884 17.88 6.50 -26.13
CA GLN A 884 18.99 5.56 -26.01
C GLN A 884 20.34 6.27 -26.10
N LEU A 885 20.52 7.17 -27.07
CA LEU A 885 21.74 7.98 -27.22
C LEU A 885 22.00 8.90 -26.02
N LEU A 886 20.96 9.49 -25.43
CA LEU A 886 21.09 10.27 -24.19
C LEU A 886 21.58 9.39 -23.02
N ALA A 887 21.10 8.15 -22.92
CA ALA A 887 21.52 7.22 -21.89
C ALA A 887 22.95 6.69 -22.08
N GLU A 888 23.46 6.67 -23.33
CA GLU A 888 24.86 6.41 -23.67
C GLU A 888 25.78 7.62 -23.38
N GLY A 889 25.20 8.80 -23.08
CA GLY A 889 25.94 10.05 -22.96
C GLY A 889 26.25 10.76 -24.29
N ASP A 890 25.81 10.21 -25.43
CA ASP A 890 25.95 10.89 -26.74
C ASP A 890 24.80 11.89 -26.96
N PHE A 891 24.84 12.96 -26.16
CA PHE A 891 23.95 14.11 -26.28
C PHE A 891 24.00 14.75 -27.67
N SER A 892 25.14 14.68 -28.37
CA SER A 892 25.31 15.25 -29.72
C SER A 892 24.47 14.50 -30.76
N GLN A 893 24.55 13.16 -30.79
CA GLN A 893 23.73 12.34 -31.68
C GLN A 893 22.26 12.28 -31.23
N ALA A 894 21.98 12.37 -29.92
CA ALA A 894 20.61 12.50 -29.42
C ALA A 894 19.95 13.79 -29.93
N MET A 895 20.61 14.93 -29.76
CA MET A 895 20.18 16.25 -30.25
C MET A 895 20.05 16.29 -31.78
N SER A 896 21.01 15.68 -32.50
CA SER A 896 20.94 15.53 -33.96
C SER A 896 19.73 14.69 -34.41
N THR A 897 19.45 13.59 -33.69
CA THR A 897 18.27 12.74 -33.96
C THR A 897 16.97 13.50 -33.72
N ILE A 898 16.82 14.26 -32.63
CA ILE A 898 15.61 15.07 -32.38
C ILE A 898 15.41 16.13 -33.47
N ASN A 899 16.50 16.83 -33.87
CA ASN A 899 16.42 17.87 -34.89
C ASN A 899 16.08 17.34 -36.29
N SER A 900 16.29 16.05 -36.58
CA SER A 900 15.87 15.46 -37.86
C SER A 900 14.37 15.14 -37.91
N ILE A 901 13.68 14.97 -36.77
CA ILE A 901 12.27 14.54 -36.73
C ILE A 901 11.36 15.52 -37.48
N SER A 902 11.44 16.82 -37.19
CA SER A 902 10.63 17.87 -37.84
C SER A 902 10.99 18.12 -39.31
N THR A 903 12.06 17.51 -39.82
CA THR A 903 12.40 17.49 -41.26
C THR A 903 12.04 16.18 -41.95
N SER A 904 11.75 15.12 -41.17
CA SER A 904 11.47 13.77 -41.66
C SER A 904 9.97 13.42 -41.64
N TYR A 905 9.20 14.08 -40.78
CA TYR A 905 7.78 13.85 -40.58
C TYR A 905 7.00 15.18 -40.66
N ALA A 906 5.77 15.13 -41.17
CA ALA A 906 4.85 16.26 -41.06
C ALA A 906 4.34 16.35 -39.60
N MET A 907 4.45 17.54 -39.00
CA MET A 907 4.16 17.78 -37.59
C MET A 907 3.36 19.08 -37.42
N SER A 908 2.47 19.12 -36.43
CA SER A 908 1.79 20.37 -36.02
C SER A 908 2.73 21.27 -35.20
N GLN A 909 2.35 22.54 -35.02
CA GLN A 909 3.15 23.49 -34.24
C GLN A 909 3.34 23.01 -32.79
N ARG A 910 2.27 22.59 -32.09
CA ARG A 910 2.31 21.99 -30.74
C ARG A 910 3.29 20.80 -30.64
N GLN A 911 3.43 20.01 -31.70
CA GLN A 911 4.42 18.92 -31.74
C GLN A 911 5.86 19.41 -31.98
N ILE A 912 6.06 20.48 -32.77
CA ILE A 912 7.38 21.11 -32.97
C ILE A 912 7.86 21.77 -31.67
N ASP A 913 6.94 22.40 -30.94
CA ASP A 913 7.24 23.04 -29.65
C ASP A 913 7.55 21.98 -28.59
N GLY A 914 6.76 20.91 -28.50
CA GLY A 914 7.10 19.75 -27.65
C GLY A 914 8.43 19.05 -28.02
N LEU A 915 8.87 19.08 -29.29
CA LEU A 915 10.23 18.67 -29.64
C LEU A 915 11.30 19.66 -29.13
N ASN A 916 11.00 20.95 -29.06
CA ASN A 916 11.93 21.94 -28.52
C ASN A 916 12.04 21.82 -26.99
N ASP A 917 10.93 21.57 -26.30
CA ASP A 917 10.93 21.25 -24.87
C ASP A 917 11.71 19.97 -24.56
N LEU A 918 11.62 18.94 -25.42
CA LEU A 918 12.42 17.73 -25.28
C LEU A 918 13.93 18.02 -25.40
N LYS A 919 14.32 18.97 -26.26
CA LYS A 919 15.73 19.45 -26.35
C LYS A 919 16.14 20.18 -25.08
N THR A 920 15.24 20.99 -24.49
CA THR A 920 15.47 21.67 -23.21
C THR A 920 15.65 20.66 -22.07
N LEU A 921 14.75 19.67 -21.96
CA LEU A 921 14.86 18.57 -21.00
C LEU A 921 16.17 17.79 -21.15
N TYR A 922 16.53 17.41 -22.39
CA TYR A 922 17.79 16.70 -22.65
C TYR A 922 19.02 17.57 -22.33
N SER A 923 18.93 18.89 -22.50
CA SER A 923 20.00 19.83 -22.15
C SER A 923 20.17 19.95 -20.63
N VAL A 924 19.08 19.90 -19.85
CA VAL A 924 19.11 19.79 -18.39
C VAL A 924 19.75 18.46 -17.96
N LEU A 925 19.32 17.34 -18.55
CA LEU A 925 19.83 16.00 -18.24
C LEU A 925 21.29 15.76 -18.66
N ASN A 926 21.79 16.53 -19.63
CA ASN A 926 23.22 16.56 -19.99
C ASN A 926 24.05 17.43 -19.03
N ALA A 927 23.43 18.37 -18.30
CA ALA A 927 24.09 19.24 -17.33
C ALA A 927 24.04 18.69 -15.89
N SER A 928 23.07 17.84 -15.55
CA SER A 928 22.89 17.26 -14.22
C SER A 928 22.13 15.92 -14.29
N LYS A 929 22.36 15.02 -13.34
CA LYS A 929 21.62 13.75 -13.27
C LYS A 929 20.14 14.02 -12.93
N ALA A 930 19.27 13.08 -13.32
CA ALA A 930 17.82 13.22 -13.19
C ALA A 930 17.31 13.30 -11.74
N ASP A 931 18.04 12.74 -10.78
CA ASP A 931 17.75 12.69 -9.33
C ASP A 931 18.23 13.90 -8.53
N SER A 932 19.09 14.73 -9.11
CA SER A 932 19.87 15.74 -8.41
C SER A 932 19.84 17.09 -9.14
N LEU A 933 18.63 17.47 -9.60
CA LEU A 933 18.37 18.74 -10.25
C LEU A 933 18.38 19.90 -9.24
N THR A 934 19.04 21.01 -9.60
CA THR A 934 18.94 22.29 -8.86
C THR A 934 17.54 22.90 -8.97
N THR A 935 17.15 23.79 -8.06
CA THR A 935 15.81 24.41 -8.04
C THR A 935 15.42 25.03 -9.38
N GLY A 936 16.32 25.78 -10.04
CA GLY A 936 16.05 26.37 -11.36
C GLY A 936 15.92 25.33 -12.49
N GLN A 937 16.61 24.20 -12.40
CA GLN A 937 16.41 23.07 -13.32
C GLN A 937 15.09 22.37 -13.06
N ARG A 938 14.69 22.18 -11.78
CA ARG A 938 13.39 21.61 -11.41
C ARG A 938 12.25 22.49 -11.95
N ALA A 939 12.29 23.80 -11.73
CA ALA A 939 11.33 24.75 -12.32
C ALA A 939 11.27 24.66 -13.87
N THR A 940 12.43 24.53 -14.53
CA THR A 940 12.51 24.36 -15.99
C THR A 940 11.85 23.07 -16.46
N VAL A 941 12.12 21.93 -15.80
CA VAL A 941 11.51 20.63 -16.14
C VAL A 941 10.02 20.60 -15.77
N LEU A 942 9.62 21.27 -14.70
CA LEU A 942 8.24 21.40 -14.25
C LEU A 942 7.38 22.16 -15.26
N ALA A 943 7.89 23.27 -15.80
CA ALA A 943 7.23 24.04 -16.88
C ALA A 943 7.06 23.26 -18.20
N ILE A 944 7.76 22.14 -18.37
CA ILE A 944 7.61 21.18 -19.48
C ILE A 944 6.64 20.05 -19.09
N ALA A 945 6.76 19.52 -17.87
CA ALA A 945 5.94 18.42 -17.36
C ALA A 945 4.43 18.75 -17.36
N ILE A 946 4.10 20.01 -17.08
CA ILE A 946 2.71 20.51 -17.00
C ILE A 946 2.12 20.96 -18.33
N ASP A 947 2.89 20.93 -19.43
CA ASP A 947 2.36 21.17 -20.77
C ASP A 947 1.70 19.90 -21.31
N ASP A 948 0.51 19.60 -20.80
CA ASP A 948 -0.10 18.29 -20.95
C ASP A 948 -0.43 17.95 -22.41
N GLY A 949 -0.03 16.75 -22.85
CA GLY A 949 -0.10 16.34 -24.26
C GLY A 949 1.06 16.87 -25.13
N SER A 950 2.05 17.54 -24.55
CA SER A 950 3.35 17.78 -25.18
C SER A 950 4.18 16.50 -25.25
N LEU A 951 4.95 16.32 -26.33
CA LEU A 951 5.89 15.20 -26.51
C LEU A 951 6.93 15.11 -25.39
N ALA A 952 7.18 16.21 -24.69
CA ALA A 952 8.16 16.30 -23.59
C ALA A 952 7.54 16.20 -22.18
N SER A 953 6.23 16.32 -22.03
CA SER A 953 5.57 16.26 -20.72
C SER A 953 5.75 14.88 -20.05
N PRO A 954 5.47 13.72 -20.70
CA PRO A 954 5.68 12.40 -20.12
C PRO A 954 7.12 12.14 -19.61
N PRO A 955 8.20 12.37 -20.39
CA PRO A 955 9.56 12.20 -19.87
C PRO A 955 9.96 13.26 -18.83
N ALA A 956 9.39 14.46 -18.84
CA ALA A 956 9.62 15.47 -17.80
C ALA A 956 8.97 15.07 -16.46
N LYS A 957 7.72 14.57 -16.47
CA LYS A 957 7.07 13.98 -15.28
C LYS A 957 7.90 12.81 -14.72
N ALA A 958 8.44 11.96 -15.59
CA ALA A 958 9.31 10.83 -15.20
C ALA A 958 10.60 11.27 -14.49
N VAL A 959 11.17 12.42 -14.84
CA VAL A 959 12.34 13.00 -14.15
C VAL A 959 11.93 13.63 -12.81
N LEU A 960 10.80 14.34 -12.74
CA LEU A 960 10.37 15.02 -11.52
C LEU A 960 9.91 14.04 -10.42
N MET A 961 9.40 12.85 -10.76
CA MET A 961 9.12 11.78 -9.79
C MET A 961 10.39 11.26 -9.08
N LEU A 962 11.60 11.53 -9.59
CA LEU A 962 12.87 11.29 -8.87
C LEU A 962 13.22 12.41 -7.87
N ASN A 963 12.55 13.55 -7.97
CA ASN A 963 12.78 14.76 -7.18
C ASN A 963 11.63 15.02 -6.18
N GLY A 964 10.82 14.01 -5.88
CA GLY A 964 9.69 14.09 -4.93
C GLY A 964 8.42 14.77 -5.46
N TYR A 965 8.26 14.90 -6.78
CA TYR A 965 7.01 15.39 -7.37
C TYR A 965 6.08 14.22 -7.68
N HIS A 966 4.80 14.40 -7.36
CA HIS A 966 3.74 13.48 -7.69
C HIS A 966 2.83 14.06 -8.78
N PHE A 967 2.07 13.20 -9.45
CA PHE A 967 1.24 13.58 -10.61
C PHE A 967 -0.01 12.70 -10.65
N ASP A 968 -1.16 13.31 -10.37
CA ASP A 968 -2.48 12.67 -10.42
C ASP A 968 -2.88 12.18 -11.83
N PRO A 969 -3.82 11.21 -11.92
CA PRO A 969 -4.34 10.71 -13.19
C PRO A 969 -5.32 11.70 -13.84
N VAL A 970 -5.11 12.01 -15.12
CA VAL A 970 -5.93 12.98 -15.86
C VAL A 970 -7.11 12.30 -16.57
N TYR A 971 -8.33 12.59 -16.12
CA TYR A 971 -9.56 11.99 -16.62
C TYR A 971 -10.44 12.98 -17.40
N TYR A 972 -10.67 12.69 -18.69
CA TYR A 972 -11.47 13.53 -19.60
C TYR A 972 -12.90 12.97 -19.70
N LEU A 973 -13.90 13.80 -19.41
CA LEU A 973 -15.32 13.43 -19.31
C LEU A 973 -16.25 14.21 -20.25
N ASP A 974 -15.71 15.11 -21.08
CA ASP A 974 -16.53 16.03 -21.88
C ASP A 974 -17.27 15.30 -23.02
N VAL A 975 -18.59 15.45 -23.04
CA VAL A 975 -19.51 14.84 -24.03
C VAL A 975 -20.53 15.87 -24.48
N LYS A 976 -20.23 16.62 -25.55
CA LYS A 976 -21.17 17.56 -26.17
C LYS A 976 -22.23 16.75 -26.90
N GLN A 977 -23.37 16.56 -26.22
CA GLN A 977 -24.51 15.81 -26.73
C GLN A 977 -24.90 16.27 -28.15
N SER A 978 -24.53 15.47 -29.15
CA SER A 978 -24.90 15.67 -30.56
C SER A 978 -26.38 15.36 -30.78
N ARG A 979 -27.25 16.19 -30.20
CA ARG A 979 -28.71 16.08 -30.32
C ARG A 979 -29.13 16.42 -31.75
N ILE A 980 -29.58 15.41 -32.50
CA ILE A 980 -30.44 15.64 -33.65
C ILE A 980 -31.77 16.20 -33.13
N VAL A 981 -32.22 17.30 -33.73
CA VAL A 981 -33.21 18.23 -33.17
C VAL A 981 -34.65 17.87 -33.56
N GLU A 982 -35.58 17.92 -32.61
CA GLU A 982 -36.83 18.71 -32.69
C GLU A 982 -37.31 19.10 -31.27
N PRO A 983 -38.12 20.17 -31.09
CA PRO A 983 -38.06 20.97 -29.85
C PRO A 983 -39.32 20.95 -28.96
N SER A 984 -39.10 20.98 -27.65
CA SER A 984 -40.00 21.56 -26.65
C SER A 984 -39.16 22.26 -25.55
N GLN A 985 -39.80 23.11 -24.73
CA GLN A 985 -39.12 24.23 -24.06
C GLN A 985 -38.77 24.00 -22.59
N GLN A 986 -37.65 24.63 -22.18
CA GLN A 986 -37.26 25.00 -20.81
C GLN A 986 -36.85 23.86 -19.84
N ASP A 987 -35.96 24.10 -18.85
CA ASP A 987 -35.26 25.36 -18.48
C ASP A 987 -33.71 25.25 -18.60
N PRO A 988 -32.99 26.38 -18.68
CA PRO A 988 -31.52 26.45 -18.63
C PRO A 988 -30.99 26.56 -17.18
N LEU A 989 -29.65 26.59 -17.04
CA LEU A 989 -28.86 26.47 -15.79
C LEU A 989 -28.81 25.01 -15.27
N SER A 990 -27.65 24.37 -15.07
CA SER A 990 -26.26 24.83 -15.17
C SER A 990 -25.40 23.84 -15.96
N ASN A 991 -24.82 24.28 -17.07
CA ASN A 991 -23.75 23.63 -17.83
C ASN A 991 -22.97 24.73 -18.57
N GLU A 992 -21.99 25.35 -17.91
CA GLU A 992 -20.96 26.13 -18.60
C GLU A 992 -19.67 25.31 -18.63
N ASN A 993 -18.93 25.37 -19.74
CA ASN A 993 -17.63 24.73 -19.87
C ASN A 993 -16.70 25.28 -18.78
N ARG A 994 -16.20 24.43 -17.87
CA ARG A 994 -15.11 24.85 -16.98
C ARG A 994 -13.81 24.94 -17.76
N LEU A 995 -13.14 26.06 -17.62
CA LEU A 995 -11.75 26.23 -18.03
C LEU A 995 -10.88 25.25 -17.23
N HIS A 996 -9.99 24.50 -17.88
CA HIS A 996 -9.05 23.65 -17.16
C HIS A 996 -7.86 24.48 -16.67
N VAL A 997 -7.61 24.44 -15.36
CA VAL A 997 -6.54 25.17 -14.68
C VAL A 997 -5.73 24.19 -13.83
N ALA A 998 -4.43 24.09 -14.11
CA ALA A 998 -3.48 23.37 -13.27
C ALA A 998 -2.83 24.36 -12.29
N VAL A 999 -2.80 24.00 -11.00
CA VAL A 999 -2.18 24.79 -9.92
C VAL A 999 -1.28 23.85 -9.12
N TYR A 1000 0.03 24.14 -9.08
CA TYR A 1000 1.06 23.20 -8.61
C TYR A 1000 2.35 23.94 -8.19
N PRO A 1001 3.22 23.36 -7.35
CA PRO A 1001 2.96 22.18 -6.52
C PRO A 1001 1.82 22.46 -5.52
N ASN A 1002 1.18 21.40 -5.06
CA ASN A 1002 0.19 21.46 -3.99
C ASN A 1002 0.45 20.25 -3.07
N PRO A 1003 0.83 20.43 -1.79
CA PRO A 1003 1.15 21.68 -1.13
C PRO A 1003 2.35 22.44 -1.72
N ALA A 1004 2.32 23.77 -1.63
CA ALA A 1004 3.41 24.66 -2.03
C ALA A 1004 4.17 25.23 -0.81
N THR A 1005 5.47 25.52 -0.98
CA THR A 1005 6.31 26.14 0.06
C THR A 1005 6.87 27.49 -0.40
N GLU A 1006 7.73 27.49 -1.42
CA GLU A 1006 8.43 28.70 -1.89
C GLU A 1006 7.73 29.39 -3.07
N GLU A 1007 7.15 28.60 -3.99
CA GLU A 1007 6.57 29.06 -5.25
C GLU A 1007 5.26 28.31 -5.55
N LEU A 1008 4.33 29.00 -6.22
CA LEU A 1008 3.09 28.43 -6.75
C LEU A 1008 2.93 28.80 -8.22
N TYR A 1009 2.81 27.79 -9.06
CA TYR A 1009 2.64 27.93 -10.50
C TYR A 1009 1.21 27.65 -10.91
N ILE A 1010 0.74 28.37 -11.93
CA ILE A 1010 -0.61 28.25 -12.48
C ILE A 1010 -0.49 28.18 -14.01
N SER A 1011 -1.23 27.25 -14.63
CA SER A 1011 -1.30 27.10 -16.08
C SER A 1011 -2.73 26.80 -16.55
N MET A 1012 -3.16 27.50 -17.59
CA MET A 1012 -4.39 27.24 -18.34
C MET A 1012 -4.10 26.54 -19.68
N GLU A 1013 -5.09 25.89 -20.28
CA GLU A 1013 -4.93 25.38 -21.65
C GLU A 1013 -4.88 26.50 -22.69
N GLN A 1014 -3.82 26.53 -23.49
CA GLN A 1014 -3.46 27.66 -24.35
C GLN A 1014 -4.42 27.88 -25.54
N GLU A 1015 -5.14 26.84 -25.96
CA GLU A 1015 -6.09 26.90 -27.09
C GLU A 1015 -7.38 27.71 -26.79
N MET A 1016 -7.61 28.08 -25.51
CA MET A 1016 -8.73 28.91 -25.07
C MET A 1016 -8.46 30.43 -25.16
N ILE A 1017 -7.24 30.85 -25.50
CA ILE A 1017 -6.76 32.22 -25.28
C ILE A 1017 -6.76 33.07 -26.56
N GLY A 1018 -7.71 34.02 -26.64
CA GLY A 1018 -7.64 35.17 -27.53
C GLY A 1018 -6.85 36.33 -26.91
N ASP A 1019 -7.08 37.57 -27.36
CA ASP A 1019 -6.46 38.80 -26.81
C ASP A 1019 -6.94 39.17 -25.38
N GLN A 1020 -7.45 38.22 -24.58
CA GLN A 1020 -7.96 38.44 -23.22
C GLN A 1020 -6.85 38.42 -22.16
N GLN A 1021 -7.06 39.15 -21.06
CA GLN A 1021 -6.17 39.12 -19.90
C GLN A 1021 -6.88 38.47 -18.71
N TYR A 1022 -6.41 37.29 -18.32
CA TYR A 1022 -6.91 36.58 -17.15
C TYR A 1022 -6.12 36.97 -15.89
N VAL A 1023 -6.79 37.02 -14.75
CA VAL A 1023 -6.18 37.36 -13.45
C VAL A 1023 -6.32 36.19 -12.48
N PHE A 1024 -5.22 35.82 -11.84
CA PHE A 1024 -5.20 34.87 -10.72
C PHE A 1024 -5.42 35.63 -9.41
N GLU A 1025 -6.32 35.11 -8.58
CA GLU A 1025 -6.52 35.53 -7.19
C GLU A 1025 -6.22 34.38 -6.24
N LEU A 1026 -5.57 34.68 -5.11
CA LEU A 1026 -5.42 33.77 -3.97
C LEU A 1026 -6.04 34.41 -2.73
N ILE A 1027 -6.86 33.64 -2.01
CA ILE A 1027 -7.73 34.12 -0.93
C ILE A 1027 -7.55 33.22 0.29
N ASP A 1028 -7.39 33.79 1.47
CA ASP A 1028 -7.31 33.04 2.73
C ASP A 1028 -8.68 32.46 3.17
N MET A 1029 -8.69 31.54 4.13
CA MET A 1029 -9.92 30.92 4.66
C MET A 1029 -10.87 31.92 5.37
N GLN A 1030 -10.42 33.16 5.61
CA GLN A 1030 -11.26 34.25 6.11
C GLN A 1030 -11.88 35.09 4.99
N GLY A 1031 -11.65 34.72 3.73
CA GLY A 1031 -12.20 35.38 2.54
C GLY A 1031 -11.43 36.63 2.10
N LYS A 1032 -10.23 36.88 2.64
CA LYS A 1032 -9.39 38.02 2.29
C LYS A 1032 -8.41 37.65 1.17
N LEU A 1033 -8.38 38.49 0.13
CA LEU A 1033 -7.42 38.41 -0.97
C LEU A 1033 -5.98 38.63 -0.44
N VAL A 1034 -5.07 37.72 -0.76
CA VAL A 1034 -3.65 37.74 -0.35
C VAL A 1034 -2.67 37.82 -1.53
N VAL A 1035 -3.04 37.33 -2.71
CA VAL A 1035 -2.29 37.52 -3.96
C VAL A 1035 -3.27 37.85 -5.09
N GLN A 1036 -2.88 38.75 -5.98
CA GLN A 1036 -3.57 39.02 -7.24
C GLN A 1036 -2.52 39.34 -8.31
N GLU A 1037 -2.46 38.57 -9.39
CA GLU A 1037 -1.44 38.68 -10.45
C GLU A 1037 -2.03 38.30 -11.83
N PRO A 1038 -1.63 38.95 -12.94
CA PRO A 1038 -2.10 38.59 -14.28
C PRO A 1038 -1.40 37.35 -14.85
N LEU A 1039 -2.14 36.47 -15.52
CA LEU A 1039 -1.56 35.35 -16.25
C LEU A 1039 -0.97 35.81 -17.59
N ASN A 1040 0.26 35.41 -17.87
CA ASN A 1040 0.99 35.75 -19.08
C ASN A 1040 1.11 34.50 -19.96
N ASN A 1041 0.54 34.52 -21.17
CA ASN A 1041 0.53 33.38 -22.10
C ASN A 1041 0.02 32.08 -21.45
N ALA A 1042 -1.18 32.11 -20.86
CA ALA A 1042 -1.79 31.03 -20.07
C ALA A 1042 -1.14 30.72 -18.71
N ARG A 1043 0.05 31.27 -18.40
CA ARG A 1043 0.88 30.80 -17.27
C ARG A 1043 1.25 31.91 -16.28
N LEU A 1044 1.50 31.53 -15.04
CA LEU A 1044 1.93 32.40 -13.95
C LEU A 1044 2.82 31.62 -12.97
N ASN A 1045 3.80 32.29 -12.37
CA ASN A 1045 4.52 31.83 -11.17
C ASN A 1045 4.36 32.90 -10.09
N VAL A 1046 4.00 32.49 -8.88
CA VAL A 1046 3.86 33.29 -7.68
C VAL A 1046 4.91 32.85 -6.67
N ASP A 1047 5.94 33.66 -6.47
CA ASP A 1047 6.89 33.55 -5.36
C ASP A 1047 6.14 33.78 -4.03
N LEU A 1048 5.69 32.70 -3.37
CA LEU A 1048 4.94 32.74 -2.10
C LEU A 1048 5.80 33.26 -0.96
N LYS A 1049 7.11 32.95 -1.00
CA LYS A 1049 8.11 33.37 -0.02
C LYS A 1049 8.20 34.90 0.06
N SER A 1050 8.09 35.59 -1.07
CA SER A 1050 8.01 37.06 -1.13
C SER A 1050 6.71 37.64 -0.55
N LYS A 1051 5.61 36.87 -0.59
CA LYS A 1051 4.28 37.31 -0.13
C LYS A 1051 4.08 37.15 1.39
N SER A 1052 4.98 36.46 2.09
CA SER A 1052 4.93 36.24 3.55
C SER A 1052 3.59 35.62 4.02
N LEU A 1053 3.12 34.61 3.29
CA LEU A 1053 1.88 33.89 3.60
C LEU A 1053 2.10 32.95 4.79
N VAL A 1054 1.03 32.69 5.55
CA VAL A 1054 1.04 31.76 6.69
C VAL A 1054 0.69 30.36 6.18
N SER A 1055 1.34 29.33 6.70
CA SER A 1055 1.02 27.92 6.42
C SER A 1055 -0.48 27.63 6.65
N GLY A 1056 -1.14 26.98 5.70
CA GLY A 1056 -2.57 26.71 5.74
C GLY A 1056 -3.21 26.58 4.36
N ILE A 1057 -4.52 26.36 4.33
CA ILE A 1057 -5.31 26.23 3.10
C ILE A 1057 -5.67 27.62 2.57
N TYR A 1058 -5.61 27.79 1.25
CA TYR A 1058 -6.08 28.97 0.52
C TYR A 1058 -7.01 28.54 -0.61
N VAL A 1059 -7.91 29.45 -1.03
CA VAL A 1059 -8.79 29.29 -2.19
C VAL A 1059 -8.26 30.15 -3.32
N TYR A 1060 -8.06 29.57 -4.50
CA TYR A 1060 -7.68 30.34 -5.69
C TYR A 1060 -8.88 30.59 -6.60
N ARG A 1061 -8.78 31.61 -7.47
CA ARG A 1061 -9.70 31.87 -8.57
C ARG A 1061 -8.94 32.31 -9.83
N ILE A 1062 -9.48 31.96 -11.00
CA ILE A 1062 -9.13 32.58 -12.27
C ILE A 1062 -10.29 33.48 -12.69
N MET A 1063 -9.98 34.73 -13.01
CA MET A 1063 -10.91 35.79 -13.37
C MET A 1063 -10.74 36.22 -14.83
N ASP A 1064 -11.86 36.52 -15.49
CA ASP A 1064 -11.96 37.21 -16.78
C ASP A 1064 -12.88 38.42 -16.56
N ASP A 1065 -12.30 39.63 -16.54
CA ASP A 1065 -12.87 40.82 -15.90
C ASP A 1065 -13.48 40.51 -14.51
N GLU A 1066 -14.81 40.57 -14.37
CA GLU A 1066 -15.54 40.28 -13.12
C GLU A 1066 -16.05 38.82 -13.01
N LYS A 1067 -15.82 37.97 -14.02
CA LYS A 1067 -16.31 36.58 -14.05
C LYS A 1067 -15.25 35.59 -13.54
N VAL A 1068 -15.60 34.80 -12.53
CA VAL A 1068 -14.84 33.60 -12.15
C VAL A 1068 -14.97 32.56 -13.27
N LEU A 1069 -13.85 32.16 -13.87
CA LEU A 1069 -13.77 31.08 -14.86
C LEU A 1069 -13.53 29.72 -14.22
N ASP A 1070 -12.69 29.67 -13.18
CA ASP A 1070 -12.48 28.49 -12.34
C ASP A 1070 -12.00 28.87 -10.93
N SER A 1071 -12.09 27.93 -9.98
CA SER A 1071 -11.65 28.11 -8.60
C SER A 1071 -11.39 26.79 -7.90
N GLY A 1072 -10.24 26.66 -7.23
CA GLY A 1072 -9.87 25.49 -6.45
C GLY A 1072 -9.24 25.85 -5.10
N ARG A 1073 -8.54 24.89 -4.49
CA ARG A 1073 -7.77 25.08 -3.26
C ARG A 1073 -6.28 24.90 -3.54
N VAL A 1074 -5.46 25.45 -2.64
CA VAL A 1074 -4.03 25.14 -2.54
C VAL A 1074 -3.61 25.18 -1.08
N VAL A 1075 -2.79 24.22 -0.66
CA VAL A 1075 -2.18 24.20 0.67
C VAL A 1075 -0.82 24.89 0.58
N ILE A 1076 -0.53 25.81 1.51
CA ILE A 1076 0.80 26.42 1.68
C ILE A 1076 1.41 25.88 2.97
N LYS A 1077 2.71 25.55 2.92
CA LYS A 1077 3.50 25.03 4.05
C LYS A 1077 4.61 26.03 4.41
#